data_AF-A0A376B7T2-F1
#
_entry.id   AF-A0A376B7T2-F1
#
_cell.length_a   1.000
_cell.length_b   1.000
_cell.length_c   1.000
_cell.angle_alpha   90.00
_cell.angle_beta   90.00
_cell.angle_gamma   90.00
#
_symmetry.space_group_name_H-M   'P 1'
#
loop_
_entity.id
_entity.type
_entity.pdbx_description
1 polymer ?
#
loop_
_entity_poly.entity_id
_entity_poly.type
_entity_poly.pdbx_seq_one_letter_code
_entity_poly.pdbx_strand_id
1 'polypeptide(L)'
;MYMKPLFKRSLYIGSSIIALSTGGYYFYKKSFVLNKPSIELNPDFFVKYKINWRHDIDKDHYLLELKPLIPQKKNIWKDMGYNKLWSVEVKQPEISVVRNYTPLPLVHSKNAVVKDEDTNIVDVLKDGCNADGILIFYIKQYSNGEVARWLHNLPQGHVIELRGPFLEYEFPEYPKDEIIRDRSFLWNGAPEKSEKERFKYQPFDICMFTGGTGIVACLQLVLTENPFRGRIKLFHGCHDRKELGPLYPLMKKLDKHDRIDLNLYENFSSNLKSIFKLIPKPYGYEGQRVFQVDGNNDPKQIIRPVLSLVVGPEGFITSVAGTKLTPYQGPISGLLGAKGWNYKLHTDDIPSNATIFSMIQPTGQFHLGNYLGAVRVWKDLCDLKSSNNKNDVKLLFGAADLHAITIPKPDAKSFKKTRLEAIASLLSIGIDPKKAIIFTQSGIKQHAELHWILSTFASMGTLNRMTQWKSKAATNDLNNVKLGLFSYPVLQAADILIYKATHVPVGDDQAQHLECTRTLAGLFNNCYKTNLFPLPKTMLAPTKKILSLSNVEKKMSKSDPNQNSLIYLNDPPESIQRKIKKAVTDSITDHFNYNPIERPGLSNLINMISGVQRKSIQDVEKDFSRFNNYRDLKSYIADILIEHLREPRENFNKLVGNPDFLESVIKNGVEAASEIAEKNIQEIKKTMGFL
;
A
#
# COMPACT_ATOMS: atom_id res chain seq x y z
N MET A 1 10.92 14.18 82.01
CA MET A 1 10.69 12.83 81.44
C MET A 1 9.28 12.75 80.80
N TYR A 2 9.02 13.55 79.75
CA TYR A 2 7.72 13.61 79.08
C TYR A 2 7.89 13.70 77.55
N MET A 3 8.12 12.57 76.88
CA MET A 3 8.00 12.43 75.41
C MET A 3 7.59 10.99 75.05
N LYS A 4 6.49 10.48 75.62
CA LYS A 4 5.98 9.13 75.29
C LYS A 4 4.55 9.01 74.71
N PRO A 5 3.64 10.01 74.72
CA PRO A 5 2.32 9.80 74.13
C PRO A 5 2.20 10.20 72.64
N LEU A 6 3.08 11.07 72.12
CA LEU A 6 2.99 11.55 70.72
C LEU A 6 3.48 10.55 69.67
N PHE A 7 4.47 9.72 70.01
CA PHE A 7 5.08 8.79 69.05
C PHE A 7 4.15 7.62 68.69
N LYS A 8 3.43 7.06 69.67
CA LYS A 8 2.46 5.96 69.44
C LYS A 8 1.26 6.39 68.59
N ARG A 9 0.74 7.62 68.77
CA ARG A 9 -0.36 8.14 67.93
C ARG A 9 0.07 8.37 66.49
N SER A 10 1.28 8.88 66.25
CA SER A 10 1.81 9.07 64.89
C SER A 10 2.02 7.75 64.13
N LEU A 11 2.42 6.68 64.83
CA LEU A 11 2.67 5.37 64.23
C LEU A 11 1.36 4.66 63.83
N TYR A 12 0.31 4.78 64.65
CA TYR A 12 -1.01 4.24 64.32
C TYR A 12 -1.70 5.01 63.18
N ILE A 13 -1.53 6.35 63.13
CA ILE A 13 -2.06 7.16 62.02
C ILE A 13 -1.28 6.88 60.73
N GLY A 14 0.06 6.79 60.80
CA GLY A 14 0.91 6.48 59.65
C GLY A 14 0.66 5.08 59.06
N SER A 15 0.49 4.06 59.90
CA SER A 15 0.14 2.70 59.44
C SER A 15 -1.27 2.62 58.86
N SER A 16 -2.23 3.37 59.40
CA SER A 16 -3.60 3.44 58.87
C SER A 16 -3.67 4.15 57.52
N ILE A 17 -2.88 5.23 57.32
CA ILE A 17 -2.78 5.94 56.04
C ILE A 17 -2.06 5.09 54.99
N ILE A 18 -1.00 4.37 55.37
CA ILE A 18 -0.32 3.44 54.47
C ILE A 18 -1.24 2.30 54.06
N ALA A 19 -2.01 1.70 54.99
CA ALA A 19 -2.98 0.65 54.69
C ALA A 19 -4.17 1.15 53.83
N LEU A 20 -4.69 2.35 54.07
CA LEU A 20 -5.74 2.97 53.26
C LEU A 20 -5.24 3.40 51.87
N SER A 21 -3.99 3.85 51.76
CA SER A 21 -3.39 4.22 50.46
C SER A 21 -3.02 2.99 49.63
N THR A 22 -2.56 1.90 50.25
CA THR A 22 -2.30 0.63 49.55
C THR A 22 -3.59 -0.10 49.21
N GLY A 23 -4.56 -0.15 50.12
CA GLY A 23 -5.90 -0.67 49.86
C GLY A 23 -6.64 0.14 48.79
N GLY A 24 -6.54 1.47 48.85
CA GLY A 24 -7.08 2.41 47.86
C GLY A 24 -6.37 2.35 46.52
N TYR A 25 -5.05 2.18 46.48
CA TYR A 25 -4.29 1.93 45.25
C TYR A 25 -4.63 0.56 44.66
N TYR A 26 -4.80 -0.47 45.50
CA TYR A 26 -5.19 -1.80 45.05
C TYR A 26 -6.64 -1.82 44.54
N PHE A 27 -7.57 -1.15 45.21
CA PHE A 27 -8.94 -0.96 44.74
C PHE A 27 -9.02 -0.07 43.51
N TYR A 28 -8.25 1.02 43.44
CA TYR A 28 -8.17 1.89 42.28
C TYR A 28 -7.57 1.14 41.09
N LYS A 29 -6.48 0.39 41.28
CA LYS A 29 -5.88 -0.44 40.23
C LYS A 29 -6.81 -1.57 39.82
N LYS A 30 -7.51 -2.21 40.76
CA LYS A 30 -8.49 -3.27 40.47
C LYS A 30 -9.73 -2.72 39.76
N SER A 31 -10.31 -1.60 40.21
CA SER A 31 -11.43 -0.91 39.54
C SER A 31 -11.04 -0.29 38.21
N PHE A 32 -9.82 0.25 38.05
CA PHE A 32 -9.32 0.81 36.78
C PHE A 32 -8.95 -0.28 35.77
N VAL A 33 -8.51 -1.46 36.25
CA VAL A 33 -8.33 -2.65 35.42
C VAL A 33 -9.68 -3.28 35.05
N LEU A 34 -10.69 -3.20 35.92
CA LEU A 34 -12.03 -3.74 35.69
C LEU A 34 -12.94 -2.84 34.83
N ASN A 35 -12.69 -1.52 34.78
CA ASN A 35 -13.56 -0.54 34.07
C ASN A 35 -12.97 0.02 32.77
N LYS A 36 -11.92 -0.57 32.18
CA LYS A 36 -11.60 -0.21 30.79
C LYS A 36 -12.69 -0.78 29.88
N PRO A 37 -13.40 0.04 29.08
CA PRO A 37 -14.26 -0.51 28.04
C PRO A 37 -13.39 -1.42 27.17
N SER A 38 -13.86 -2.65 26.92
CA SER A 38 -13.20 -3.57 26.00
C SER A 38 -13.13 -2.87 24.64
N ILE A 39 -11.93 -2.42 24.26
CA ILE A 39 -11.71 -1.88 22.92
C ILE A 39 -11.76 -3.10 22.01
N GLU A 40 -12.93 -3.33 21.41
CA GLU A 40 -13.08 -4.28 20.31
C GLU A 40 -12.08 -3.91 19.21
N LEU A 41 -11.57 -4.91 18.50
CA LEU A 41 -10.68 -4.72 17.37
C LEU A 41 -11.37 -3.78 16.37
N ASN A 42 -10.77 -2.60 16.16
CA ASN A 42 -11.28 -1.57 15.26
C ASN A 42 -10.13 -0.89 14.47
N PRO A 43 -10.44 -0.21 13.35
CA PRO A 43 -9.43 0.46 12.52
C PRO A 43 -8.76 1.67 13.18
N ASP A 44 -9.41 2.29 14.16
CA ASP A 44 -9.01 3.59 14.71
C ASP A 44 -7.96 3.46 15.82
N PHE A 45 -8.00 2.36 16.57
CA PHE A 45 -7.17 2.16 17.76
C PHE A 45 -6.48 0.81 17.78
N PHE A 46 -5.25 0.80 18.32
CA PHE A 46 -4.51 -0.42 18.58
C PHE A 46 -5.04 -1.16 19.81
N VAL A 47 -5.34 -2.43 19.63
CA VAL A 47 -5.78 -3.41 20.63
C VAL A 47 -4.64 -4.39 20.92
N LYS A 48 -4.49 -4.78 22.19
CA LYS A 48 -3.38 -5.62 22.64
C LYS A 48 -3.72 -7.10 22.51
N TYR A 49 -2.83 -7.84 21.84
CA TYR A 49 -2.86 -9.28 21.70
C TYR A 49 -1.58 -9.88 22.26
N LYS A 50 -1.63 -11.11 22.75
CA LYS A 50 -0.45 -11.88 23.12
C LYS A 50 -0.20 -12.99 22.10
N ILE A 51 1.08 -13.29 21.87
CA ILE A 51 1.49 -14.47 21.11
C ILE A 51 1.10 -15.71 21.92
N ASN A 52 0.10 -16.45 21.46
CA ASN A 52 -0.41 -17.62 22.17
C ASN A 52 0.29 -18.90 21.72
N TRP A 53 0.62 -19.01 20.43
CA TRP A 53 1.27 -20.17 19.84
C TRP A 53 2.00 -19.80 18.55
N ARG A 54 3.10 -20.51 18.26
CA ARG A 54 3.87 -20.40 17.02
C ARG A 54 4.29 -21.80 16.56
N HIS A 55 4.28 -22.04 15.25
CA HIS A 55 4.79 -23.27 14.66
C HIS A 55 5.56 -22.96 13.39
N ASP A 56 6.84 -23.32 13.38
CA ASP A 56 7.73 -23.14 12.23
C ASP A 56 7.49 -24.29 11.25
N ILE A 57 7.19 -23.94 10.00
CA ILE A 57 6.93 -24.90 8.91
C ILE A 57 8.25 -25.21 8.19
N ASP A 58 9.01 -24.16 7.88
CA ASP A 58 10.36 -24.25 7.34
C ASP A 58 11.20 -23.07 7.84
N LYS A 59 12.41 -22.89 7.26
CA LYS A 59 13.31 -21.80 7.63
C LYS A 59 12.75 -20.40 7.40
N ASP A 60 11.76 -20.25 6.52
CA ASP A 60 11.20 -18.98 6.07
C ASP A 60 9.70 -18.85 6.42
N HIS A 61 8.96 -19.92 6.71
CA HIS A 61 7.51 -19.91 6.93
C HIS A 61 7.11 -20.41 8.31
N TYR A 62 6.13 -19.74 8.92
CA TYR A 62 5.58 -20.14 10.21
C TYR A 62 4.11 -19.72 10.37
N LEU A 63 3.40 -20.44 11.24
CA LEU A 63 2.09 -20.05 11.75
C LEU A 63 2.21 -19.30 13.06
N LEU A 64 1.39 -18.27 13.24
CA LEU A 64 1.33 -17.47 14.46
C LEU A 64 -0.11 -17.31 14.92
N GLU A 65 -0.40 -17.73 16.15
CA GLU A 65 -1.70 -17.52 16.80
C GLU A 65 -1.61 -16.36 17.79
N LEU A 66 -2.48 -15.38 17.61
CA LEU A 66 -2.60 -14.21 18.47
C LEU A 66 -3.92 -14.27 19.22
N LYS A 67 -3.83 -14.21 20.56
CA LYS A 67 -4.99 -14.17 21.44
C LYS A 67 -5.16 -12.77 22.03
N PRO A 68 -6.34 -12.14 21.95
CA PRO A 68 -6.54 -10.82 22.55
C PRO A 68 -6.40 -10.93 24.08
N LEU A 69 -5.89 -9.86 24.71
CA LEU A 69 -5.79 -9.83 26.18
C LEU A 69 -7.18 -9.82 26.84
N ILE A 70 -8.18 -9.26 26.16
CA ILE A 70 -9.59 -9.25 26.55
C ILE A 70 -10.38 -9.93 25.42
N PRO A 71 -11.14 -11.01 25.68
CA PRO A 71 -11.96 -11.67 24.67
C PRO A 71 -12.86 -10.69 23.92
N GLN A 72 -12.92 -10.85 22.59
CA GLN A 72 -13.75 -10.00 21.73
C GLN A 72 -15.20 -10.48 21.77
N LYS A 73 -16.17 -9.57 21.92
CA LYS A 73 -17.59 -9.94 21.89
C LYS A 73 -18.10 -10.05 20.47
N LYS A 74 -17.56 -9.22 19.57
CA LYS A 74 -18.01 -9.17 18.17
C LYS A 74 -17.49 -10.39 17.39
N ASN A 75 -18.36 -11.04 16.62
CA ASN A 75 -17.93 -12.09 15.70
C ASN A 75 -17.45 -11.47 14.39
N ILE A 76 -16.16 -11.12 14.35
CA ILE A 76 -15.53 -10.50 13.18
C ILE A 76 -15.60 -11.38 11.93
N TRP A 77 -15.56 -12.71 12.07
CA TRP A 77 -15.65 -13.65 10.95
C TRP A 77 -17.03 -13.67 10.32
N LYS A 78 -18.07 -13.39 11.10
CA LYS A 78 -19.43 -13.19 10.62
C LYS A 78 -19.62 -11.82 9.95
N ASP A 79 -19.03 -10.77 10.53
CA ASP A 79 -19.15 -9.41 9.99
C ASP A 79 -18.34 -9.22 8.68
N MET A 80 -17.18 -9.87 8.62
CA MET A 80 -16.30 -9.94 7.46
C MET A 80 -16.51 -11.27 6.72
N GLY A 81 -17.75 -11.51 6.29
CA GLY A 81 -18.20 -12.73 5.61
C GLY A 81 -17.65 -12.90 4.18
N TYR A 82 -18.28 -13.80 3.38
CA TYR A 82 -17.80 -14.20 2.03
C TYR A 82 -17.42 -13.07 1.10
N ASN A 83 -18.09 -11.92 1.22
CA ASN A 83 -17.96 -10.83 0.28
C ASN A 83 -16.82 -9.89 0.64
N LYS A 84 -15.99 -10.18 1.66
CA LYS A 84 -14.94 -9.25 2.10
C LYS A 84 -13.60 -9.94 2.25
N LEU A 85 -12.58 -9.39 1.59
CA LEU A 85 -11.18 -9.63 1.92
C LEU A 85 -10.72 -8.53 2.88
N TRP A 86 -10.00 -8.93 3.92
CA TRP A 86 -9.59 -7.99 4.96
C TRP A 86 -8.28 -8.38 5.63
N SER A 87 -7.63 -7.38 6.21
CA SER A 87 -6.36 -7.52 6.93
C SER A 87 -6.42 -6.84 8.29
N VAL A 88 -5.38 -7.08 9.10
CA VAL A 88 -5.09 -6.31 10.32
C VAL A 88 -3.68 -5.76 10.23
N GLU A 89 -3.48 -4.58 10.82
CA GLU A 89 -2.15 -3.99 10.94
C GLU A 89 -1.50 -4.43 12.24
N VAL A 90 -0.29 -4.98 12.13
CA VAL A 90 0.58 -5.26 13.27
C VAL A 90 1.63 -4.16 13.37
N LYS A 91 1.76 -3.56 14.56
CA LYS A 91 2.71 -2.49 14.84
C LYS A 91 4.02 -3.03 15.43
N GLN A 92 5.14 -2.58 14.88
CA GLN A 92 6.49 -2.73 15.45
C GLN A 92 6.90 -1.39 16.09
N PRO A 93 6.85 -1.26 17.43
CA PRO A 93 7.04 0.03 18.10
C PRO A 93 8.43 0.65 17.92
N GLU A 94 9.48 -0.18 17.88
CA GLU A 94 10.89 0.23 17.93
C GLU A 94 11.31 1.07 16.72
N ILE A 95 10.71 0.80 15.56
CA ILE A 95 10.96 1.53 14.31
C ILE A 95 9.70 2.26 13.81
N SER A 96 8.60 2.19 14.56
CA SER A 96 7.33 2.85 14.23
C SER A 96 6.80 2.45 12.85
N VAL A 97 6.89 1.15 12.54
CA VAL A 97 6.45 0.55 11.28
C VAL A 97 5.19 -0.28 11.54
N VAL A 98 4.22 -0.21 10.62
CA VAL A 98 3.03 -1.08 10.59
C VAL A 98 3.04 -1.94 9.32
N ARG A 99 2.50 -3.15 9.41
CA ARG A 99 2.36 -4.07 8.28
C ARG A 99 1.01 -4.78 8.34
N ASN A 100 0.39 -4.93 7.17
CA ASN A 100 -0.86 -5.66 7.01
C ASN A 100 -0.60 -7.16 6.98
N TYR A 101 -1.41 -7.91 7.72
CA TYR A 101 -1.45 -9.36 7.70
C TYR A 101 -2.90 -9.83 7.56
N THR A 102 -3.14 -10.77 6.68
CA THR A 102 -4.47 -11.36 6.46
C THR A 102 -4.65 -12.52 7.45
N PRO A 103 -5.60 -12.43 8.40
CA PRO A 103 -5.86 -13.53 9.31
C PRO A 103 -6.65 -14.64 8.62
N LEU A 104 -6.46 -15.87 9.11
CA LEU A 104 -7.18 -17.05 8.67
C LEU A 104 -8.21 -17.48 9.73
N PRO A 105 -9.40 -17.97 9.32
CA PRO A 105 -10.43 -18.51 10.22
C PRO A 105 -10.05 -19.92 10.69
N LEU A 106 -8.88 -20.03 11.31
CA LEU A 106 -8.29 -21.25 11.83
C LEU A 106 -8.04 -21.10 13.34
N VAL A 107 -7.95 -22.23 14.04
CA VAL A 107 -7.51 -22.33 15.44
C VAL A 107 -6.50 -23.47 15.58
N HIS A 108 -5.58 -23.35 16.53
CA HIS A 108 -4.66 -24.44 16.86
C HIS A 108 -5.43 -25.64 17.45
N SER A 109 -5.23 -26.83 16.86
CA SER A 109 -5.91 -28.06 17.30
C SER A 109 -5.29 -28.57 18.61
N LYS A 110 -6.02 -28.47 19.73
CA LYS A 110 -5.52 -28.92 21.03
C LYS A 110 -5.57 -30.44 21.23
N ASN A 111 -6.25 -31.19 20.36
CA ASN A 111 -6.59 -32.62 20.54
C ASN A 111 -6.34 -33.48 19.28
N ALA A 112 -5.22 -33.32 18.57
CA ALA A 112 -4.82 -34.30 17.54
C ALA A 112 -4.39 -35.62 18.21
N VAL A 113 -5.30 -36.58 18.34
CA VAL A 113 -5.07 -37.91 18.95
C VAL A 113 -4.28 -38.85 18.01
N VAL A 114 -3.96 -38.43 16.79
CA VAL A 114 -3.12 -39.21 15.87
C VAL A 114 -1.89 -38.37 15.51
N LYS A 115 -0.74 -38.79 16.06
CA LYS A 115 0.59 -38.36 15.62
C LYS A 115 0.88 -39.06 14.29
N ASP A 116 0.30 -38.55 13.21
CA ASP A 116 0.91 -38.66 11.89
C ASP A 116 1.59 -37.32 11.62
N GLU A 117 2.88 -37.36 11.28
CA GLU A 117 3.83 -36.25 11.51
C GLU A 117 3.52 -34.92 10.78
N ASP A 118 2.48 -34.82 9.94
CA ASP A 118 2.22 -33.59 9.17
C ASP A 118 0.74 -33.15 9.02
N THR A 119 -0.26 -33.85 9.60
CA THR A 119 -1.63 -33.70 9.05
C THR A 119 -2.71 -32.93 9.81
N ASN A 120 -2.64 -32.53 11.09
CA ASN A 120 -3.75 -31.76 11.71
C ASN A 120 -3.32 -30.85 12.88
N ILE A 121 -2.45 -29.88 12.63
CA ILE A 121 -2.02 -28.91 13.66
C ILE A 121 -3.03 -27.74 13.78
N VAL A 122 -3.86 -27.50 12.77
CA VAL A 122 -4.87 -26.43 12.77
C VAL A 122 -6.23 -26.94 12.33
N ASP A 123 -7.29 -26.42 12.94
CA ASP A 123 -8.69 -26.70 12.62
C ASP A 123 -9.38 -25.46 12.05
N VAL A 124 -10.34 -25.66 11.14
CA VAL A 124 -11.20 -24.57 10.64
C VAL A 124 -12.22 -24.17 11.71
N LEU A 125 -12.44 -22.87 11.89
CA LEU A 125 -13.47 -22.37 12.80
C LEU A 125 -14.88 -22.77 12.37
N LYS A 126 -15.63 -23.43 13.28
CA LYS A 126 -17.04 -23.79 13.07
C LYS A 126 -17.93 -22.55 12.94
N ASP A 127 -19.07 -22.72 12.27
CA ASP A 127 -20.09 -21.67 12.14
C ASP A 127 -20.54 -21.15 13.52
N GLY A 128 -20.77 -19.84 13.62
CA GLY A 128 -21.17 -19.15 14.84
C GLY A 128 -20.05 -18.92 15.85
N CYS A 129 -18.87 -19.54 15.68
CA CYS A 129 -17.75 -19.40 16.60
C CYS A 129 -16.98 -18.09 16.36
N ASN A 130 -16.82 -17.25 17.38
CA ASN A 130 -15.97 -16.05 17.31
C ASN A 130 -14.51 -16.29 17.73
N ALA A 131 -14.19 -17.51 18.19
CA ALA A 131 -12.88 -17.91 18.70
C ALA A 131 -12.32 -17.04 19.84
N ASP A 132 -13.18 -16.38 20.62
CA ASP A 132 -12.82 -15.31 21.57
C ASP A 132 -12.00 -14.17 20.95
N GLY A 133 -12.07 -14.00 19.63
CA GLY A 133 -11.28 -13.05 18.85
C GLY A 133 -9.85 -13.49 18.54
N ILE A 134 -9.53 -14.79 18.65
CA ILE A 134 -8.24 -15.36 18.23
C ILE A 134 -8.06 -15.20 16.72
N LEU A 135 -6.83 -14.88 16.30
CA LEU A 135 -6.43 -14.74 14.90
C LEU A 135 -5.20 -15.61 14.63
N ILE A 136 -5.23 -16.39 13.54
CA ILE A 136 -4.08 -17.15 13.03
C ILE A 136 -3.54 -16.51 11.77
N PHE A 137 -2.22 -16.43 11.66
CA PHE A 137 -1.50 -15.89 10.50
C PHE A 137 -0.54 -16.92 9.94
N TYR A 138 -0.45 -16.98 8.61
CA TYR A 138 0.61 -17.68 7.90
C TYR A 138 1.60 -16.64 7.36
N ILE A 139 2.82 -16.67 7.87
CA ILE A 139 3.81 -15.60 7.68
C ILE A 139 5.07 -16.17 7.03
N LYS A 140 5.62 -15.43 6.07
CA LYS A 140 6.95 -15.65 5.51
C LYS A 140 7.91 -14.58 6.02
N GLN A 141 9.02 -15.01 6.61
CA GLN A 141 10.14 -14.16 6.92
C GLN A 141 11.06 -14.01 5.70
N TYR A 142 11.37 -12.76 5.36
CA TYR A 142 12.35 -12.43 4.32
C TYR A 142 13.62 -11.93 5.00
N SER A 143 14.78 -12.13 4.36
CA SER A 143 16.08 -11.60 4.83
C SER A 143 16.05 -10.09 5.12
N ASN A 144 15.22 -9.33 4.39
CA ASN A 144 15.01 -7.89 4.57
C ASN A 144 13.68 -7.55 5.28
N GLY A 145 12.83 -8.53 5.63
CA GLY A 145 11.50 -8.30 6.22
C GLY A 145 11.58 -7.98 7.70
N GLU A 146 11.43 -6.71 8.08
CA GLU A 146 11.61 -6.22 9.46
C GLU A 146 10.56 -6.78 10.44
N VAL A 147 9.25 -6.59 10.17
CA VAL A 147 8.17 -6.96 11.11
C VAL A 147 7.99 -8.48 11.21
N ALA A 148 8.07 -9.22 10.10
CA ALA A 148 7.93 -10.68 10.12
C ALA A 148 9.05 -11.35 10.93
N ARG A 149 10.31 -10.96 10.72
CA ARG A 149 11.44 -11.46 11.53
C ARG A 149 11.33 -11.02 12.98
N TRP A 150 10.87 -9.79 13.24
CA TRP A 150 10.62 -9.32 14.60
C TRP A 150 9.57 -10.21 15.29
N LEU A 151 8.42 -10.46 14.66
CA LEU A 151 7.37 -11.34 15.20
C LEU A 151 7.87 -12.77 15.46
N HIS A 152 8.69 -13.32 14.57
CA HIS A 152 9.28 -14.66 14.73
C HIS A 152 10.17 -14.75 15.98
N ASN A 153 10.97 -13.71 16.24
CA ASN A 153 11.92 -13.70 17.37
C ASN A 153 11.28 -13.38 18.73
N LEU A 154 10.01 -12.95 18.77
CA LEU A 154 9.33 -12.68 20.04
C LEU A 154 8.99 -13.99 20.78
N PRO A 155 9.13 -14.01 22.11
CA PRO A 155 8.76 -15.18 22.90
C PRO A 155 7.24 -15.34 22.98
N GLN A 156 6.78 -16.57 23.22
CA GLN A 156 5.39 -16.84 23.56
C GLN A 156 4.98 -16.02 24.79
N GLY A 157 3.75 -15.48 24.79
CA GLY A 157 3.24 -14.58 25.81
C GLY A 157 3.59 -13.10 25.60
N HIS A 158 4.49 -12.76 24.67
CA HIS A 158 4.79 -11.37 24.35
C HIS A 158 3.55 -10.64 23.84
N VAL A 159 3.38 -9.39 24.27
CA VAL A 159 2.21 -8.55 23.92
C VAL A 159 2.55 -7.64 22.76
N ILE A 160 1.72 -7.70 21.72
CA ILE A 160 1.80 -6.86 20.52
C ILE A 160 0.51 -6.07 20.32
N GLU A 161 0.58 -5.06 19.46
CA GLU A 161 -0.50 -4.12 19.19
C GLU A 161 -1.03 -4.31 17.75
N LEU A 162 -2.34 -4.55 17.63
CA LEU A 162 -3.05 -4.76 16.37
C LEU A 162 -4.17 -3.75 16.19
N ARG A 163 -4.45 -3.31 14.96
CA ARG A 163 -5.70 -2.60 14.63
C ARG A 163 -6.28 -3.14 13.33
N GLY A 164 -7.57 -2.93 13.11
CA GLY A 164 -8.32 -3.50 12.00
C GLY A 164 -9.73 -3.89 12.45
N PRO A 165 -10.53 -4.60 11.66
CA PRO A 165 -10.23 -5.07 10.32
C PRO A 165 -10.18 -3.93 9.30
N PHE A 166 -9.20 -3.97 8.40
CA PHE A 166 -9.17 -3.12 7.21
C PHE A 166 -9.75 -3.88 6.02
N LEU A 167 -10.81 -3.33 5.43
CA LEU A 167 -11.39 -3.87 4.21
C LEU A 167 -10.43 -3.64 3.04
N GLU A 168 -9.95 -4.72 2.43
CA GLU A 168 -9.04 -4.70 1.29
C GLU A 168 -9.81 -4.79 -0.04
N TYR A 169 -10.87 -5.59 -0.08
CA TYR A 169 -11.74 -5.74 -1.25
C TYR A 169 -13.14 -6.21 -0.84
N GLU A 170 -14.18 -5.71 -1.52
CA GLU A 170 -15.57 -6.12 -1.32
C GLU A 170 -16.16 -6.66 -2.63
N PHE A 171 -16.71 -7.87 -2.58
CA PHE A 171 -17.39 -8.54 -3.68
C PHE A 171 -18.88 -8.19 -3.69
N PRO A 172 -19.58 -8.38 -4.82
CA PRO A 172 -21.03 -8.17 -4.88
C PRO A 172 -21.78 -9.01 -3.84
N GLU A 173 -22.78 -8.39 -3.23
CA GLU A 173 -23.69 -9.08 -2.31
C GLU A 173 -24.71 -9.93 -3.08
N TYR A 174 -24.99 -11.12 -2.54
CA TYR A 174 -26.10 -11.95 -2.97
C TYR A 174 -27.36 -11.66 -2.16
N PRO A 175 -28.54 -11.80 -2.78
CA PRO A 175 -29.80 -11.79 -2.07
C PRO A 175 -29.85 -12.81 -0.93
N LYS A 176 -30.55 -12.48 0.15
CA LYS A 176 -30.60 -13.30 1.37
C LYS A 176 -31.24 -14.69 1.16
N ASP A 177 -32.04 -14.83 0.12
CA ASP A 177 -32.70 -16.07 -0.31
C ASP A 177 -31.81 -16.96 -1.20
N GLU A 178 -30.59 -16.53 -1.52
CA GLU A 178 -29.63 -17.33 -2.30
C GLU A 178 -28.99 -18.45 -1.46
N ILE A 179 -28.68 -19.57 -2.10
CA ILE A 179 -28.14 -20.77 -1.45
C ILE A 179 -26.74 -20.52 -0.87
N ILE A 180 -26.47 -21.08 0.32
CA ILE A 180 -25.15 -21.09 0.96
C ILE A 180 -24.35 -22.32 0.52
N ARG A 181 -23.08 -22.13 0.16
CA ARG A 181 -22.21 -23.26 -0.19
C ARG A 181 -21.88 -24.12 1.01
N ASP A 182 -21.99 -25.44 0.86
CA ASP A 182 -21.66 -26.37 1.93
C ASP A 182 -20.17 -26.29 2.30
N ARG A 183 -19.91 -26.32 3.62
CA ARG A 183 -18.55 -26.43 4.18
C ARG A 183 -18.47 -27.47 5.30
N SER A 184 -19.53 -28.22 5.56
CA SER A 184 -19.60 -29.23 6.63
C SER A 184 -18.53 -30.31 6.49
N PHE A 185 -18.14 -30.62 5.24
CA PHE A 185 -17.05 -31.54 4.93
C PHE A 185 -15.71 -31.13 5.55
N LEU A 186 -15.51 -29.86 5.94
CA LEU A 186 -14.30 -29.41 6.61
C LEU A 186 -14.11 -30.07 7.98
N TRP A 187 -15.19 -30.45 8.67
CA TRP A 187 -15.15 -31.11 9.98
C TRP A 187 -15.56 -32.59 9.93
N ASN A 188 -16.43 -32.99 8.99
CA ASN A 188 -16.95 -34.35 8.89
C ASN A 188 -16.42 -35.09 7.64
N GLY A 189 -16.13 -36.39 7.77
CA GLY A 189 -15.43 -37.19 6.75
C GLY A 189 -16.22 -37.55 5.48
N ALA A 190 -17.50 -37.23 5.40
CA ALA A 190 -18.30 -37.43 4.20
C ALA A 190 -19.29 -36.26 4.01
N PRO A 191 -19.47 -35.77 2.77
CA PRO A 191 -20.51 -34.79 2.49
C PRO A 191 -21.89 -35.44 2.71
N GLU A 192 -22.80 -34.75 3.41
CA GLU A 192 -24.22 -35.03 3.20
C GLU A 192 -24.49 -34.78 1.71
N LYS A 193 -25.03 -35.78 1.01
CA LYS A 193 -25.26 -35.77 -0.44
C LYS A 193 -25.69 -34.38 -0.90
N SER A 194 -24.78 -33.60 -1.50
CA SER A 194 -25.14 -32.29 -2.00
C SER A 194 -26.07 -32.53 -3.19
N GLU A 195 -27.38 -32.31 -3.01
CA GLU A 195 -28.21 -31.88 -4.12
C GLU A 195 -27.40 -30.81 -4.86
N LYS A 196 -27.27 -30.95 -6.18
CA LYS A 196 -26.45 -30.03 -7.00
C LYS A 196 -26.78 -28.59 -6.55
N GLU A 197 -25.80 -27.85 -6.02
CA GLU A 197 -26.00 -26.45 -5.60
C GLU A 197 -26.55 -25.68 -6.82
N ARG A 198 -27.86 -25.40 -6.81
CA ARG A 198 -28.55 -24.71 -7.90
C ARG A 198 -28.78 -23.26 -7.50
N PHE A 199 -27.85 -22.40 -7.89
CA PHE A 199 -27.96 -20.97 -7.61
C PHE A 199 -29.10 -20.34 -8.42
N LYS A 200 -29.83 -19.44 -7.77
CA LYS A 200 -30.90 -18.65 -8.40
C LYS A 200 -30.32 -17.60 -9.34
N TYR A 201 -29.21 -16.97 -8.96
CA TYR A 201 -28.47 -15.99 -9.76
C TYR A 201 -27.11 -16.53 -10.17
N GLN A 202 -26.53 -15.99 -11.26
CA GLN A 202 -25.22 -16.43 -11.72
C GLN A 202 -24.14 -16.17 -10.65
N PRO A 203 -23.37 -17.19 -10.22
CA PRO A 203 -22.28 -16.99 -9.28
C PRO A 203 -21.15 -16.13 -9.88
N PHE A 204 -20.51 -15.33 -9.03
CA PHE A 204 -19.44 -14.39 -9.38
C PHE A 204 -18.13 -15.18 -9.37
N ASP A 205 -17.85 -15.88 -10.46
CA ASP A 205 -16.63 -16.68 -10.57
C ASP A 205 -15.39 -15.78 -10.64
N ILE A 206 -14.28 -16.26 -10.07
CA ILE A 206 -13.01 -15.53 -10.06
C ILE A 206 -11.84 -16.42 -10.44
N CYS A 207 -10.81 -15.79 -11.02
CA CYS A 207 -9.52 -16.42 -11.28
C CYS A 207 -8.46 -15.84 -10.35
N MET A 208 -7.94 -16.64 -9.43
CA MET A 208 -6.94 -16.20 -8.45
C MET A 208 -5.56 -16.71 -8.80
N PHE A 209 -4.56 -15.84 -8.67
CA PHE A 209 -3.14 -16.18 -8.76
C PHE A 209 -2.48 -15.82 -7.46
N THR A 210 -1.93 -16.80 -6.76
CA THR A 210 -1.32 -16.59 -5.45
C THR A 210 0.13 -17.05 -5.43
N GLY A 211 1.02 -16.28 -4.79
CA GLY A 211 2.43 -16.63 -4.62
C GLY A 211 2.86 -16.51 -3.15
N GLY A 212 3.59 -17.50 -2.64
CA GLY A 212 4.02 -17.56 -1.23
C GLY A 212 2.84 -17.39 -0.27
N THR A 213 2.91 -16.42 0.66
CA THR A 213 1.82 -16.17 1.62
C THR A 213 0.53 -15.68 1.01
N GLY A 214 0.48 -15.30 -0.28
CA GLY A 214 -0.75 -14.84 -0.94
C GLY A 214 -1.89 -15.86 -0.94
N ILE A 215 -1.61 -17.12 -0.66
CA ILE A 215 -2.61 -18.19 -0.53
C ILE A 215 -3.68 -17.89 0.53
N VAL A 216 -3.32 -17.14 1.58
CA VAL A 216 -4.23 -16.80 2.68
C VAL A 216 -5.46 -16.02 2.23
N ALA A 217 -5.36 -15.23 1.15
CA ALA A 217 -6.49 -14.50 0.60
C ALA A 217 -7.56 -15.45 0.04
N CYS A 218 -7.15 -16.51 -0.65
CA CYS A 218 -8.08 -17.53 -1.13
C CYS A 218 -8.70 -18.30 0.05
N LEU A 219 -7.89 -18.68 1.04
CA LEU A 219 -8.36 -19.42 2.20
C LEU A 219 -9.34 -18.61 3.05
N GLN A 220 -9.11 -17.31 3.24
CA GLN A 220 -10.04 -16.43 3.97
C GLN A 220 -11.45 -16.43 3.33
N LEU A 221 -11.53 -16.43 1.99
CA LEU A 221 -12.79 -16.44 1.25
C LEU A 221 -13.56 -17.76 1.35
N VAL A 222 -12.88 -18.90 1.35
CA VAL A 222 -13.51 -20.22 1.30
C VAL A 222 -13.72 -20.85 2.67
N LEU A 223 -12.99 -20.40 3.70
CA LEU A 223 -13.06 -20.94 5.06
C LEU A 223 -13.90 -20.11 6.03
N THR A 224 -14.48 -18.98 5.62
CA THR A 224 -15.40 -18.21 6.47
C THR A 224 -16.79 -18.87 6.57
N GLU A 225 -17.57 -18.55 7.61
CA GLU A 225 -18.89 -19.14 7.95
C GLU A 225 -19.91 -19.06 6.82
N ASN A 226 -19.85 -17.96 6.09
CA ASN A 226 -20.58 -17.79 4.86
C ASN A 226 -19.54 -17.69 3.77
N PRO A 227 -19.16 -18.78 3.06
CA PRO A 227 -18.00 -18.77 2.17
C PRO A 227 -18.36 -18.34 0.75
N PHE A 228 -17.35 -17.95 -0.01
CA PHE A 228 -17.49 -17.45 -1.37
C PHE A 228 -18.36 -18.36 -2.25
N ARG A 229 -19.36 -17.76 -2.92
CA ARG A 229 -20.41 -18.44 -3.71
C ARG A 229 -19.92 -18.88 -5.08
N GLY A 230 -19.15 -18.03 -5.76
CA GLY A 230 -18.58 -18.34 -7.05
C GLY A 230 -17.56 -19.47 -6.99
N ARG A 231 -17.15 -19.95 -8.16
CA ARG A 231 -15.97 -20.81 -8.30
C ARG A 231 -14.71 -19.98 -8.29
N ILE A 232 -13.67 -20.55 -7.69
CA ILE A 232 -12.33 -19.96 -7.67
C ILE A 232 -11.41 -20.87 -8.47
N LYS A 233 -10.96 -20.43 -9.65
CA LYS A 233 -9.85 -21.08 -10.34
C LYS A 233 -8.54 -20.54 -9.81
N LEU A 234 -7.81 -21.36 -9.06
CA LEU A 234 -6.65 -20.95 -8.28
C LEU A 234 -5.35 -21.45 -8.92
N PHE A 235 -4.47 -20.52 -9.28
CA PHE A 235 -3.10 -20.79 -9.68
C PHE A 235 -2.16 -20.40 -8.53
N HIS A 236 -1.59 -21.39 -7.83
CA HIS A 236 -0.65 -21.12 -6.74
C HIS A 236 0.79 -21.44 -7.15
N GLY A 237 1.69 -20.47 -6.96
CA GLY A 237 3.12 -20.62 -7.15
C GLY A 237 3.87 -20.70 -5.83
N CYS A 238 4.62 -21.79 -5.64
CA CYS A 238 5.50 -22.02 -4.49
C CYS A 238 6.92 -22.40 -4.94
N HIS A 239 7.89 -22.33 -4.03
CA HIS A 239 9.22 -22.91 -4.29
C HIS A 239 9.21 -24.43 -4.12
N ASP A 240 8.63 -24.88 -3.02
CA ASP A 240 8.42 -26.28 -2.67
C ASP A 240 7.02 -26.40 -2.06
N ARG A 241 6.27 -27.45 -2.40
CA ARG A 241 4.95 -27.72 -1.81
C ARG A 241 4.99 -27.85 -0.29
N LYS A 242 6.11 -28.27 0.28
CA LYS A 242 6.30 -28.38 1.74
C LYS A 242 6.17 -27.03 2.45
N GLU A 243 6.41 -25.90 1.76
CA GLU A 243 6.31 -24.56 2.34
C GLU A 243 4.89 -24.22 2.84
N LEU A 244 3.87 -24.86 2.26
CA LEU A 244 2.47 -24.70 2.65
C LEU A 244 2.17 -25.38 4.01
N GLY A 245 2.99 -26.34 4.43
CA GLY A 245 2.80 -27.12 5.65
C GLY A 245 1.35 -27.58 5.85
N PRO A 246 0.70 -27.24 6.98
CA PRO A 246 -0.65 -27.69 7.29
C PRO A 246 -1.75 -27.08 6.41
N LEU A 247 -1.43 -26.08 5.57
CA LEU A 247 -2.38 -25.53 4.60
C LEU A 247 -2.53 -26.43 3.36
N TYR A 248 -1.52 -27.22 3.01
CA TYR A 248 -1.56 -28.08 1.82
C TYR A 248 -2.68 -29.15 1.87
N PRO A 249 -2.82 -29.94 2.95
CA PRO A 249 -3.93 -30.90 3.08
C PRO A 249 -5.30 -30.23 3.00
N LEU A 250 -5.43 -29.05 3.62
CA LEU A 250 -6.67 -28.26 3.61
C LEU A 250 -7.05 -27.81 2.20
N MET A 251 -6.08 -27.35 1.42
CA MET A 251 -6.30 -26.97 0.02
C MET A 251 -6.72 -28.18 -0.83
N LYS A 252 -6.08 -29.34 -0.66
CA LYS A 252 -6.47 -30.59 -1.33
C LYS A 252 -7.90 -31.01 -0.98
N LYS A 253 -8.30 -30.81 0.27
CA LYS A 253 -9.66 -31.08 0.75
C LYS A 253 -10.67 -30.14 0.09
N LEU A 254 -10.36 -28.85 -0.02
CA LEU A 254 -11.20 -27.87 -0.72
C LEU A 254 -11.36 -28.18 -2.22
N ASP A 255 -10.27 -28.58 -2.87
CA ASP A 255 -10.25 -28.96 -4.29
C ASP A 255 -11.13 -30.20 -4.57
N LYS A 256 -11.00 -31.24 -3.75
CA LYS A 256 -11.84 -32.46 -3.84
C LYS A 256 -13.35 -32.18 -3.72
N HIS A 257 -13.73 -31.11 -3.03
CA HIS A 257 -15.12 -30.71 -2.79
C HIS A 257 -15.58 -29.55 -3.68
N ASP A 258 -14.94 -29.35 -4.85
CA ASP A 258 -15.31 -28.34 -5.85
C ASP A 258 -15.35 -26.88 -5.29
N ARG A 259 -14.62 -26.60 -4.19
CA ARG A 259 -14.56 -25.25 -3.61
C ARG A 259 -13.55 -24.35 -4.30
N ILE A 260 -12.46 -24.94 -4.75
CA ILE A 260 -11.41 -24.31 -5.55
C ILE A 260 -11.03 -25.28 -6.68
N ASP A 261 -10.63 -24.77 -7.84
CA ASP A 261 -9.95 -25.54 -8.89
C ASP A 261 -8.44 -25.28 -8.72
N LEU A 262 -7.77 -26.18 -7.99
CA LEU A 262 -6.40 -25.99 -7.52
C LEU A 262 -5.37 -26.37 -8.59
N ASN A 263 -4.64 -25.38 -9.08
CA ASN A 263 -3.53 -25.53 -9.99
C ASN A 263 -2.23 -25.11 -9.29
N LEU A 264 -1.45 -26.09 -8.82
CA LEU A 264 -0.25 -25.86 -8.00
C LEU A 264 1.04 -26.05 -8.82
N TYR A 265 1.91 -25.04 -8.79
CA TYR A 265 3.16 -25.03 -9.55
C TYR A 265 4.37 -24.74 -8.64
N GLU A 266 5.29 -25.68 -8.60
CA GLU A 266 6.65 -25.43 -8.12
C GLU A 266 7.42 -24.68 -9.21
N ASN A 267 8.08 -23.58 -8.86
CA ASN A 267 8.77 -22.70 -9.80
C ASN A 267 7.84 -22.17 -10.91
N PHE A 268 6.94 -21.25 -10.54
CA PHE A 268 5.92 -20.64 -11.39
C PHE A 268 6.45 -20.11 -12.75
N SER A 269 7.63 -19.47 -12.75
CA SER A 269 8.23 -18.88 -13.95
C SER A 269 8.56 -19.88 -15.05
N SER A 270 8.93 -21.11 -14.69
CA SER A 270 9.24 -22.19 -15.64
C SER A 270 7.99 -22.73 -16.34
N ASN A 271 6.82 -22.51 -15.74
CA ASN A 271 5.54 -23.08 -16.16
C ASN A 271 4.62 -22.06 -16.86
N LEU A 272 5.10 -20.86 -17.19
CA LEU A 272 4.26 -19.79 -17.73
C LEU A 272 3.47 -20.19 -18.99
N LYS A 273 4.03 -21.04 -19.87
CA LYS A 273 3.35 -21.51 -21.08
C LYS A 273 2.16 -22.43 -20.79
N SER A 274 2.29 -23.36 -19.84
CA SER A 274 1.22 -24.27 -19.45
C SER A 274 0.13 -23.52 -18.69
N ILE A 275 0.54 -22.65 -17.75
CA ILE A 275 -0.34 -21.74 -17.02
C ILE A 275 -1.14 -20.90 -18.01
N PHE A 276 -0.49 -20.23 -18.97
CA PHE A 276 -1.14 -19.39 -19.98
C PHE A 276 -2.26 -20.13 -20.70
N LYS A 277 -2.09 -21.40 -21.09
CA LYS A 277 -3.14 -22.16 -21.79
C LYS A 277 -4.40 -22.33 -20.94
N LEU A 278 -4.25 -22.44 -19.62
CA LEU A 278 -5.32 -22.70 -18.67
C LEU A 278 -6.03 -21.43 -18.17
N ILE A 279 -5.44 -20.24 -18.41
CA ILE A 279 -6.05 -18.96 -18.02
C ILE A 279 -7.29 -18.70 -18.91
N PRO A 280 -8.48 -18.60 -18.30
CA PRO A 280 -9.71 -18.24 -19.00
C PRO A 280 -9.70 -16.76 -19.41
N LYS A 281 -10.47 -16.42 -20.45
CA LYS A 281 -10.75 -15.03 -20.83
C LYS A 281 -11.70 -14.39 -19.80
N PRO A 282 -11.66 -13.06 -19.59
CA PRO A 282 -12.63 -12.40 -18.73
C PRO A 282 -14.04 -12.55 -19.28
N TYR A 283 -15.02 -12.72 -18.39
CA TYR A 283 -16.44 -12.81 -18.72
C TYR A 283 -17.19 -11.58 -18.19
N GLY A 284 -18.19 -11.10 -18.93
CA GLY A 284 -19.01 -9.97 -18.51
C GLY A 284 -19.93 -10.36 -17.36
N TYR A 285 -20.04 -9.51 -16.32
CA TYR A 285 -20.98 -9.76 -15.23
C TYR A 285 -22.35 -9.18 -15.56
N GLU A 286 -23.36 -10.05 -15.62
CA GLU A 286 -24.74 -9.64 -15.94
C GLU A 286 -25.60 -9.34 -14.69
N GLY A 287 -24.99 -9.34 -13.50
CA GLY A 287 -25.67 -9.03 -12.24
C GLY A 287 -26.65 -10.13 -11.81
N GLN A 288 -27.71 -9.73 -11.11
CA GLN A 288 -28.74 -10.61 -10.54
C GLN A 288 -29.77 -11.09 -11.59
N ARG A 289 -29.31 -11.54 -12.75
CA ARG A 289 -30.16 -12.25 -13.70
C ARG A 289 -30.34 -13.70 -13.26
N VAL A 290 -31.56 -14.22 -13.45
CA VAL A 290 -31.87 -15.62 -13.15
C VAL A 290 -30.94 -16.51 -13.97
N PHE A 291 -30.25 -17.41 -13.29
CA PHE A 291 -29.23 -18.26 -13.90
C PHE A 291 -29.87 -19.31 -14.80
N GLN A 292 -29.82 -19.10 -16.11
CA GLN A 292 -30.24 -20.11 -17.09
C GLN A 292 -29.05 -21.02 -17.39
N VAL A 293 -29.14 -22.29 -16.96
CA VAL A 293 -28.14 -23.30 -17.30
C VAL A 293 -28.42 -23.80 -18.71
N ASP A 294 -27.59 -23.43 -19.69
CA ASP A 294 -27.70 -23.94 -21.06
C ASP A 294 -27.64 -25.47 -21.05
N GLY A 295 -28.74 -26.10 -21.47
CA GLY A 295 -29.05 -27.52 -21.27
C GLY A 295 -28.17 -28.56 -21.97
N ASN A 296 -26.97 -28.22 -22.46
CA ASN A 296 -26.09 -29.16 -23.16
C ASN A 296 -24.62 -29.15 -22.70
N ASN A 297 -24.22 -28.26 -21.79
CA ASN A 297 -22.86 -28.25 -21.26
C ASN A 297 -22.88 -28.62 -19.78
N ASP A 298 -22.11 -29.64 -19.39
CA ASP A 298 -21.88 -29.94 -17.98
C ASP A 298 -21.36 -28.67 -17.30
N PRO A 299 -22.10 -28.09 -16.32
CA PRO A 299 -21.67 -26.86 -15.65
C PRO A 299 -20.30 -27.03 -14.96
N LYS A 300 -19.75 -28.24 -14.83
CA LYS A 300 -18.36 -28.46 -14.38
C LYS A 300 -17.29 -27.97 -15.37
N GLN A 301 -17.56 -27.84 -16.67
CA GLN A 301 -16.47 -27.71 -17.65
C GLN A 301 -15.95 -26.28 -17.92
N ILE A 302 -16.71 -25.20 -17.67
CA ILE A 302 -16.26 -23.85 -18.05
C ILE A 302 -16.53 -22.83 -16.94
N ILE A 303 -15.48 -22.46 -16.20
CA ILE A 303 -15.51 -21.29 -15.30
C ILE A 303 -15.67 -20.01 -16.13
N ARG A 304 -16.53 -19.07 -15.67
CA ARG A 304 -16.79 -17.79 -16.35
C ARG A 304 -16.33 -16.62 -15.47
N PRO A 305 -15.02 -16.43 -15.27
CA PRO A 305 -14.54 -15.52 -14.26
C PRO A 305 -14.75 -14.07 -14.69
N VAL A 306 -15.35 -13.31 -13.79
CA VAL A 306 -15.60 -11.88 -13.96
C VAL A 306 -14.38 -11.07 -13.51
N LEU A 307 -13.68 -11.56 -12.50
CA LEU A 307 -12.57 -10.88 -11.84
C LEU A 307 -11.36 -11.80 -11.76
N SER A 308 -10.17 -11.21 -11.92
CA SER A 308 -8.92 -11.88 -11.58
C SER A 308 -8.23 -11.17 -10.42
N LEU A 309 -7.81 -11.94 -9.42
CA LEU A 309 -7.07 -11.45 -8.25
C LEU A 309 -5.66 -12.01 -8.27
N VAL A 310 -4.66 -11.14 -8.11
CA VAL A 310 -3.24 -11.54 -8.10
C VAL A 310 -2.61 -11.09 -6.79
N VAL A 311 -2.17 -12.06 -5.98
CA VAL A 311 -1.70 -11.84 -4.61
C VAL A 311 -0.37 -12.54 -4.41
N GLY A 312 0.70 -11.80 -4.12
CA GLY A 312 2.00 -12.42 -3.85
C GLY A 312 3.15 -11.41 -3.85
N PRO A 313 4.40 -11.87 -3.87
CA PRO A 313 5.56 -11.01 -4.02
C PRO A 313 5.51 -10.19 -5.32
N GLU A 314 6.15 -9.02 -5.33
CA GLU A 314 6.12 -8.10 -6.48
C GLU A 314 6.56 -8.77 -7.80
N GLY A 315 7.58 -9.64 -7.76
CA GLY A 315 8.04 -10.39 -8.93
C GLY A 315 6.99 -11.37 -9.47
N PHE A 316 6.23 -12.01 -8.58
CA PHE A 316 5.12 -12.90 -8.94
C PHE A 316 3.97 -12.09 -9.57
N ILE A 317 3.53 -11.02 -8.90
CA ILE A 317 2.48 -10.13 -9.41
C ILE A 317 2.87 -9.59 -10.80
N THR A 318 4.12 -9.14 -10.94
CA THR A 318 4.66 -8.62 -12.20
C THR A 318 4.61 -9.65 -13.33
N SER A 319 4.83 -10.92 -13.03
CA SER A 319 4.81 -11.99 -14.05
C SER A 319 3.38 -12.32 -14.51
N VAL A 320 2.44 -12.35 -13.57
CA VAL A 320 1.05 -12.75 -13.85
C VAL A 320 0.24 -11.62 -14.46
N ALA A 321 0.21 -10.48 -13.77
CA ALA A 321 -0.65 -9.37 -14.12
C ALA A 321 0.12 -8.24 -14.81
N GLY A 322 1.46 -8.22 -14.70
CA GLY A 322 2.28 -7.08 -15.12
C GLY A 322 2.68 -6.17 -13.96
N THR A 323 3.51 -5.17 -14.25
CA THR A 323 3.96 -4.23 -13.22
C THR A 323 2.79 -3.37 -12.74
N LYS A 324 2.62 -3.28 -11.42
CA LYS A 324 1.55 -2.47 -10.80
C LYS A 324 1.82 -0.99 -11.08
N LEU A 325 0.91 -0.34 -11.79
CA LEU A 325 1.08 1.04 -12.27
C LEU A 325 0.45 2.10 -11.35
N THR A 326 -0.48 1.77 -10.46
CA THR A 326 -0.91 2.64 -9.34
C THR A 326 -1.53 1.73 -8.27
N PRO A 327 -1.88 2.17 -7.05
CA PRO A 327 -2.58 1.30 -6.10
C PRO A 327 -4.01 0.96 -6.53
N TYR A 328 -4.59 1.78 -7.41
CA TYR A 328 -5.93 1.59 -7.98
C TYR A 328 -5.86 0.74 -9.24
N GLN A 329 -4.78 0.90 -10.01
CA GLN A 329 -4.49 0.09 -11.19
C GLN A 329 -3.92 -1.26 -10.81
N GLY A 330 -4.82 -2.24 -10.77
CA GLY A 330 -4.47 -3.65 -10.94
C GLY A 330 -3.67 -3.83 -12.24
N PRO A 331 -2.63 -4.66 -12.26
CA PRO A 331 -1.78 -4.77 -13.43
C PRO A 331 -2.52 -5.54 -14.55
N ILE A 332 -2.37 -5.11 -15.81
CA ILE A 332 -3.07 -5.67 -16.99
C ILE A 332 -2.18 -5.85 -18.22
N SER A 333 -0.94 -6.22 -17.93
CA SER A 333 -0.05 -6.85 -18.89
C SER A 333 0.28 -8.28 -18.41
N GLY A 334 1.48 -8.80 -18.68
CA GLY A 334 1.81 -10.19 -18.30
C GLY A 334 0.89 -11.22 -18.93
N LEU A 335 0.65 -12.33 -18.22
CA LEU A 335 -0.22 -13.42 -18.67
C LEU A 335 -1.69 -12.99 -18.82
N LEU A 336 -2.17 -12.14 -17.90
CA LEU A 336 -3.56 -11.68 -17.90
C LEU A 336 -3.87 -10.76 -19.09
N GLY A 337 -3.01 -9.76 -19.34
CA GLY A 337 -3.17 -8.86 -20.49
C GLY A 337 -3.20 -9.61 -21.82
N ALA A 338 -2.30 -10.59 -22.01
CA ALA A 338 -2.28 -11.44 -23.21
C ALA A 338 -3.50 -12.35 -23.37
N LYS A 339 -4.34 -12.50 -22.33
CA LYS A 339 -5.63 -13.20 -22.37
C LYS A 339 -6.84 -12.29 -22.50
N GLY A 340 -6.61 -10.98 -22.71
CA GLY A 340 -7.66 -10.00 -22.87
C GLY A 340 -8.24 -9.48 -21.56
N TRP A 341 -7.60 -9.77 -20.41
CA TRP A 341 -7.90 -9.08 -19.16
C TRP A 341 -7.39 -7.64 -19.27
N ASN A 342 -8.31 -6.69 -19.43
CA ASN A 342 -8.00 -5.29 -19.57
C ASN A 342 -8.49 -4.53 -18.33
N TYR A 343 -7.68 -3.62 -17.83
CA TYR A 343 -8.02 -2.67 -16.79
C TYR A 343 -7.70 -1.28 -17.35
N LYS A 344 -8.74 -0.49 -17.53
CA LYS A 344 -8.59 0.96 -17.61
C LYS A 344 -8.76 1.47 -16.19
N LEU A 345 -7.96 2.46 -15.78
CA LEU A 345 -8.22 3.13 -14.51
C LEU A 345 -9.64 3.68 -14.59
N HIS A 346 -10.57 3.07 -13.86
CA HIS A 346 -11.96 3.43 -13.95
C HIS A 346 -12.19 4.55 -12.97
N THR A 347 -13.01 5.52 -13.37
CA THR A 347 -13.43 6.64 -12.52
C THR A 347 -14.17 6.20 -11.25
N ASP A 348 -14.46 4.91 -11.11
CA ASP A 348 -15.12 4.30 -9.96
C ASP A 348 -14.11 3.87 -8.89
N ASP A 349 -12.82 3.83 -9.22
CA ASP A 349 -11.73 3.54 -8.27
C ASP A 349 -11.36 4.73 -7.38
N ILE A 350 -11.82 5.93 -7.74
CA ILE A 350 -11.64 7.17 -6.98
C ILE A 350 -13.01 7.63 -6.47
N PRO A 351 -13.21 7.73 -5.13
CA PRO A 351 -14.45 8.24 -4.58
C PRO A 351 -14.81 9.59 -5.19
N SER A 352 -16.09 9.83 -5.48
CA SER A 352 -16.55 11.06 -6.13
C SER A 352 -16.19 12.34 -5.34
N ASN A 353 -16.06 12.24 -4.01
CA ASN A 353 -15.67 13.32 -3.10
C ASN A 353 -14.17 13.33 -2.75
N ALA A 354 -13.32 12.63 -3.51
CA ALA A 354 -11.91 12.54 -3.20
C ALA A 354 -11.20 13.90 -3.30
N THR A 355 -10.33 14.18 -2.33
CA THR A 355 -9.38 15.30 -2.40
C THR A 355 -7.98 14.72 -2.49
N ILE A 356 -7.37 14.90 -3.66
CA ILE A 356 -6.05 14.37 -3.99
C ILE A 356 -5.04 15.51 -3.91
N PHE A 357 -4.02 15.32 -3.06
CA PHE A 357 -2.97 16.32 -2.84
C PHE A 357 -1.59 15.75 -3.11
N SER A 358 -0.76 16.48 -3.87
CA SER A 358 0.66 16.14 -4.01
C SER A 358 1.48 17.38 -4.39
N MET A 359 2.68 17.50 -3.84
CA MET A 359 3.62 18.56 -4.21
C MET A 359 5.01 18.00 -4.44
N ILE A 360 5.77 18.69 -5.27
CA ILE A 360 7.17 18.37 -5.57
C ILE A 360 8.07 19.53 -5.19
N GLN A 361 9.25 19.25 -4.65
CA GLN A 361 10.21 20.32 -4.36
C GLN A 361 10.61 21.04 -5.66
N PRO A 362 10.58 22.39 -5.69
CA PRO A 362 11.04 23.18 -6.82
C PRO A 362 12.54 23.02 -6.98
N THR A 363 12.89 22.07 -7.81
CA THR A 363 14.26 21.72 -8.19
C THR A 363 14.49 22.02 -9.66
N GLY A 364 13.65 22.88 -10.25
CA GLY A 364 13.70 23.32 -11.64
C GLY A 364 13.20 22.22 -12.57
N GLN A 365 13.91 22.04 -13.69
CA GLN A 365 13.60 21.09 -14.75
C GLN A 365 13.44 19.66 -14.24
N PHE A 366 12.32 19.00 -14.53
CA PHE A 366 12.12 17.60 -14.15
C PHE A 366 12.98 16.66 -14.98
N HIS A 367 13.47 15.60 -14.33
CA HIS A 367 14.09 14.49 -15.02
C HIS A 367 13.12 13.32 -15.15
N LEU A 368 13.47 12.36 -16.02
CA LEU A 368 12.66 11.19 -16.34
C LEU A 368 12.24 10.40 -15.09
N GLY A 369 13.14 10.29 -14.10
CA GLY A 369 12.83 9.71 -12.80
C GLY A 369 11.73 10.44 -12.00
N ASN A 370 11.64 11.78 -12.04
CA ASN A 370 10.53 12.51 -11.41
C ASN A 370 9.21 12.29 -12.17
N TYR A 371 9.29 12.33 -13.51
CA TYR A 371 8.14 12.16 -14.38
C TYR A 371 7.48 10.80 -14.19
N LEU A 372 8.26 9.73 -14.34
CA LEU A 372 7.79 8.35 -14.18
C LEU A 372 7.45 8.04 -12.72
N GLY A 373 8.19 8.60 -11.75
CA GLY A 373 8.03 8.29 -10.33
C GLY A 373 6.90 9.03 -9.60
N ALA A 374 6.27 10.05 -10.17
CA ALA A 374 5.16 10.76 -9.50
C ALA A 374 4.28 11.55 -10.47
N VAL A 375 4.88 12.42 -11.29
CA VAL A 375 4.14 13.47 -12.00
C VAL A 375 3.23 12.91 -13.09
N ARG A 376 3.56 11.76 -13.68
CA ARG A 376 2.68 11.09 -14.65
C ARG A 376 1.32 10.71 -14.04
N VAL A 377 1.29 10.31 -12.77
CA VAL A 377 0.02 10.01 -12.07
C VAL A 377 -0.87 11.24 -12.03
N TRP A 378 -0.27 12.43 -11.85
CA TRP A 378 -1.04 13.68 -11.80
C TRP A 378 -1.69 14.00 -13.14
N LYS A 379 -0.98 13.74 -14.25
CA LYS A 379 -1.56 13.81 -15.60
C LYS A 379 -2.71 12.83 -15.75
N ASP A 380 -2.50 11.57 -15.41
CA ASP A 380 -3.54 10.53 -15.53
C ASP A 380 -4.80 10.89 -14.72
N LEU A 381 -4.64 11.46 -13.52
CA LEU A 381 -5.74 11.97 -12.71
C LEU A 381 -6.46 13.17 -13.35
N CYS A 382 -5.72 14.09 -13.98
CA CYS A 382 -6.31 15.21 -14.71
C CYS A 382 -7.08 14.72 -15.94
N ASP A 383 -6.54 13.76 -16.68
CA ASP A 383 -7.18 13.18 -17.87
C ASP A 383 -8.48 12.47 -17.48
N LEU A 384 -8.48 11.69 -16.39
CA LEU A 384 -9.67 10.99 -15.87
C LEU A 384 -10.80 11.94 -15.45
N LYS A 385 -10.47 13.10 -14.87
CA LYS A 385 -11.45 14.13 -14.51
C LYS A 385 -12.22 14.66 -15.74
N SER A 386 -11.71 14.45 -16.94
CA SER A 386 -12.32 14.90 -18.21
C SER A 386 -13.44 13.99 -18.72
N SER A 387 -13.49 12.73 -18.29
CA SER A 387 -14.34 11.71 -18.92
C SER A 387 -15.67 11.46 -18.21
N ASN A 388 -15.93 12.09 -17.05
CA ASN A 388 -17.17 11.90 -16.31
C ASN A 388 -17.65 13.17 -15.62
N ASN A 389 -18.96 13.40 -15.63
CA ASN A 389 -19.72 14.41 -14.85
C ASN A 389 -19.61 14.19 -13.31
N LYS A 390 -18.42 13.89 -12.77
CA LYS A 390 -18.17 13.80 -11.32
C LYS A 390 -17.53 15.12 -10.85
N ASN A 391 -18.36 16.13 -10.64
CA ASN A 391 -17.97 17.53 -10.35
C ASN A 391 -17.18 17.74 -9.04
N ASP A 392 -17.01 16.72 -8.19
CA ASP A 392 -16.54 16.92 -6.80
C ASP A 392 -15.08 16.50 -6.50
N VAL A 393 -14.39 15.81 -7.42
CA VAL A 393 -12.99 15.41 -7.19
C VAL A 393 -12.07 16.64 -7.26
N LYS A 394 -11.35 16.90 -6.16
CA LYS A 394 -10.39 18.00 -6.05
C LYS A 394 -8.97 17.49 -6.29
N LEU A 395 -8.29 18.10 -7.27
CA LEU A 395 -6.88 17.83 -7.57
C LEU A 395 -6.07 19.06 -7.16
N LEU A 396 -5.18 18.90 -6.19
CA LEU A 396 -4.30 19.94 -5.68
C LEU A 396 -2.85 19.53 -5.91
N PHE A 397 -2.20 20.22 -6.83
CA PHE A 397 -0.82 19.96 -7.22
C PHE A 397 0.03 21.22 -7.08
N GLY A 398 1.33 21.06 -6.86
CA GLY A 398 2.15 22.25 -6.70
C GLY A 398 3.63 22.04 -6.43
N ALA A 399 4.28 23.16 -6.17
CA ALA A 399 5.69 23.22 -5.81
C ALA A 399 5.86 23.50 -4.30
N ALA A 400 6.55 22.59 -3.62
CA ALA A 400 6.85 22.63 -2.19
C ALA A 400 8.11 23.47 -1.89
N ASP A 401 8.02 24.79 -2.06
CA ASP A 401 9.15 25.73 -1.88
C ASP A 401 9.58 25.93 -0.42
N LEU A 402 8.69 25.82 0.58
CA LEU A 402 9.08 25.82 2.00
C LEU A 402 9.90 24.57 2.35
N HIS A 403 9.56 23.41 1.78
CA HIS A 403 10.40 22.22 1.92
C HIS A 403 11.76 22.38 1.27
N ALA A 404 11.84 23.07 0.14
CA ALA A 404 13.10 23.26 -0.57
C ALA A 404 14.12 24.03 0.27
N ILE A 405 13.71 25.04 1.04
CA ILE A 405 14.61 25.87 1.86
C ILE A 405 15.14 25.19 3.13
N THR A 406 14.73 23.94 3.41
CA THR A 406 15.38 23.10 4.44
C THR A 406 16.85 22.81 4.14
N ILE A 407 17.24 22.97 2.87
CA ILE A 407 18.63 22.94 2.40
C ILE A 407 18.97 24.35 1.86
N PRO A 408 20.14 24.92 2.21
CA PRO A 408 20.56 26.22 1.72
C PRO A 408 20.42 26.38 0.21
N LYS A 409 20.05 27.59 -0.23
CA LYS A 409 19.94 27.95 -1.65
C LYS A 409 21.11 28.86 -2.04
N PRO A 410 21.64 28.73 -3.26
CA PRO A 410 22.78 29.52 -3.70
C PRO A 410 22.46 31.01 -3.72
N ASP A 411 21.29 31.39 -4.26
CA ASP A 411 20.81 32.77 -4.26
C ASP A 411 19.29 32.86 -4.50
N ALA A 412 18.70 34.02 -4.20
CA ALA A 412 17.26 34.24 -4.32
C ALA A 412 16.77 34.26 -5.78
N LYS A 413 17.60 34.75 -6.72
CA LYS A 413 17.23 34.87 -8.15
C LYS A 413 17.15 33.50 -8.80
N SER A 414 18.13 32.63 -8.57
CA SER A 414 18.12 31.25 -9.04
C SER A 414 16.98 30.45 -8.39
N PHE A 415 16.69 30.66 -7.10
CA PHE A 415 15.56 30.00 -6.45
C PHE A 415 14.20 30.44 -7.04
N LYS A 416 14.00 31.74 -7.30
CA LYS A 416 12.79 32.24 -7.99
C LYS A 416 12.65 31.58 -9.36
N LYS A 417 13.72 31.53 -10.16
CA LYS A 417 13.74 30.87 -11.47
C LYS A 417 13.37 29.39 -11.37
N THR A 418 13.98 28.67 -10.43
CA THR A 418 13.78 27.23 -10.18
C THR A 418 12.32 26.92 -9.79
N ARG A 419 11.67 27.82 -9.05
CA ARG A 419 10.24 27.70 -8.71
C ARG A 419 9.35 27.82 -9.95
N LEU A 420 9.59 28.82 -10.80
CA LEU A 420 8.85 28.99 -12.05
C LEU A 420 9.06 27.82 -13.01
N GLU A 421 10.30 27.35 -13.16
CA GLU A 421 10.62 26.18 -13.98
C GLU A 421 9.95 24.89 -13.47
N ALA A 422 9.76 24.74 -12.15
CA ALA A 422 9.05 23.59 -11.60
C ALA A 422 7.56 23.61 -12.01
N ILE A 423 6.90 24.77 -11.97
CA ILE A 423 5.52 24.93 -12.44
C ILE A 423 5.43 24.74 -13.95
N ALA A 424 6.38 25.30 -14.73
CA ALA A 424 6.47 25.06 -16.16
C ALA A 424 6.64 23.56 -16.48
N SER A 425 7.45 22.84 -15.70
CA SER A 425 7.63 21.39 -15.85
C SER A 425 6.32 20.64 -15.62
N LEU A 426 5.54 21.00 -14.60
CA LEU A 426 4.22 20.40 -14.33
C LEU A 426 3.24 20.59 -15.50
N LEU A 427 3.11 21.84 -15.97
CA LEU A 427 2.22 22.19 -17.07
C LEU A 427 2.66 21.53 -18.38
N SER A 428 3.97 21.46 -18.64
CA SER A 428 4.52 20.91 -19.89
C SER A 428 4.15 19.44 -20.12
N ILE A 429 3.94 18.68 -19.05
CA ILE A 429 3.58 17.26 -19.10
C ILE A 429 2.10 17.06 -19.49
N GLY A 430 1.28 18.13 -19.42
CA GLY A 430 -0.15 18.10 -19.73
C GLY A 430 -1.05 18.20 -18.50
N ILE A 431 -0.54 18.69 -17.36
CA ILE A 431 -1.39 18.99 -16.20
C ILE A 431 -2.16 20.28 -16.49
N ASP A 432 -3.48 20.17 -16.64
CA ASP A 432 -4.34 21.29 -17.00
C ASP A 432 -4.73 22.13 -15.77
N PRO A 433 -4.36 23.42 -15.70
CA PRO A 433 -4.69 24.31 -14.59
C PRO A 433 -6.20 24.59 -14.48
N LYS A 434 -7.02 24.23 -15.49
CA LYS A 434 -8.48 24.29 -15.40
C LYS A 434 -9.07 23.08 -14.66
N LYS A 435 -8.34 21.97 -14.57
CA LYS A 435 -8.81 20.71 -13.94
C LYS A 435 -8.21 20.50 -12.56
N ALA A 436 -6.98 20.96 -12.35
CA ALA A 436 -6.26 20.89 -11.09
C ALA A 436 -5.86 22.29 -10.60
N ILE A 437 -5.90 22.48 -9.28
CA ILE A 437 -5.40 23.68 -8.64
C ILE A 437 -3.88 23.56 -8.56
N ILE A 438 -3.17 24.43 -9.28
CA ILE A 438 -1.70 24.41 -9.38
C ILE A 438 -1.13 25.63 -8.67
N PHE A 439 -0.36 25.42 -7.60
CA PHE A 439 0.11 26.53 -6.77
C PHE A 439 1.50 26.28 -6.15
N THR A 440 2.02 27.31 -5.50
CA THR A 440 3.27 27.23 -4.71
C THR A 440 2.96 27.22 -3.22
N GLN A 441 3.61 26.34 -2.47
CA GLN A 441 3.37 26.13 -1.03
C GLN A 441 3.48 27.44 -0.22
N SER A 442 4.48 28.27 -0.47
CA SER A 442 4.69 29.54 0.24
C SER A 442 3.62 30.59 -0.04
N GLY A 443 2.78 30.39 -1.06
CA GLY A 443 1.64 31.27 -1.35
C GLY A 443 0.49 31.09 -0.35
N ILE A 444 0.51 30.01 0.43
CA ILE A 444 -0.58 29.64 1.34
C ILE A 444 -0.07 29.66 2.78
N LYS A 445 -0.33 30.77 3.49
CA LYS A 445 0.11 30.98 4.88
C LYS A 445 -0.34 29.87 5.86
N GLN A 446 -1.48 29.25 5.58
CA GLN A 446 -2.11 28.23 6.44
C GLN A 446 -1.27 26.94 6.53
N HIS A 447 -0.36 26.68 5.59
CA HIS A 447 0.59 25.56 5.70
C HIS A 447 1.51 25.74 6.91
N ALA A 448 2.09 26.94 7.06
CA ALA A 448 2.98 27.26 8.18
C ALA A 448 2.21 27.34 9.50
N GLU A 449 0.99 27.86 9.45
CA GLU A 449 0.12 27.94 10.62
C GLU A 449 -0.29 26.56 11.15
N LEU A 450 -0.77 25.67 10.27
CA LEU A 450 -1.09 24.30 10.65
C LEU A 450 0.17 23.51 11.03
N HIS A 451 1.33 23.79 10.42
CA HIS A 451 2.59 23.19 10.84
C HIS A 451 2.90 23.46 12.31
N TRP A 452 2.70 24.69 12.80
CA TRP A 452 2.89 25.01 14.21
C TRP A 452 1.91 24.23 15.10
N ILE A 453 0.62 24.22 14.74
CA ILE A 453 -0.41 23.47 15.47
C ILE A 453 -0.03 21.98 15.55
N LEU A 454 0.32 21.35 14.44
CA LEU A 454 0.66 19.92 14.43
C LEU A 454 1.97 19.62 15.16
N SER A 455 2.89 20.59 15.24
CA SER A 455 4.14 20.43 16.00
C SER A 455 3.90 20.24 17.50
N THR A 456 2.76 20.70 18.04
CA THR A 456 2.40 20.44 19.45
C THR A 456 1.90 19.01 19.70
N PHE A 457 1.62 18.24 18.65
CA PHE A 457 1.25 16.82 18.72
C PHE A 457 2.43 15.89 18.36
N ALA A 458 3.42 16.39 17.64
CA ALA A 458 4.54 15.60 17.16
C ALA A 458 5.52 15.28 18.29
N SER A 459 5.79 13.99 18.52
CA SER A 459 6.80 13.59 19.50
C SER A 459 8.21 13.65 18.91
N MET A 460 9.15 14.22 19.67
CA MET A 460 10.57 14.25 19.32
C MET A 460 11.11 12.83 19.04
N GLY A 461 10.68 11.83 19.82
CA GLY A 461 11.09 10.45 19.64
C GLY A 461 10.66 9.85 18.30
N THR A 462 9.44 10.15 17.85
CA THR A 462 8.93 9.70 16.54
C THR A 462 9.74 10.28 15.39
N LEU A 463 10.01 11.59 15.44
CA LEU A 463 10.79 12.28 14.41
C LEU A 463 12.25 11.79 14.38
N ASN A 464 12.87 11.57 15.54
CA ASN A 464 14.23 11.03 15.65
C ASN A 464 14.40 9.61 15.07
N ARG A 465 13.33 8.82 15.01
CA ARG A 465 13.37 7.46 14.44
C ARG A 465 13.23 7.43 12.92
N MET A 466 12.89 8.55 12.28
CA MET A 466 12.70 8.58 10.84
C MET A 466 13.98 8.27 10.08
N THR A 467 13.87 7.39 9.09
CA THR A 467 15.00 6.89 8.29
C THR A 467 15.69 8.02 7.52
N GLN A 468 14.90 8.93 6.96
CA GLN A 468 15.40 10.11 6.24
C GLN A 468 16.15 11.07 7.16
N TRP A 469 15.67 11.26 8.39
CA TRP A 469 16.38 12.04 9.40
C TRP A 469 17.74 11.39 9.73
N LYS A 470 17.75 10.10 10.07
CA LYS A 470 19.00 9.38 10.39
C LYS A 470 20.02 9.42 9.26
N SER A 471 19.57 9.22 8.02
CA SER A 471 20.42 9.28 6.82
C SER A 471 21.04 10.66 6.61
N LYS A 472 20.23 11.73 6.70
CA LYS A 472 20.70 13.11 6.47
C LYS A 472 21.47 13.70 7.66
N ALA A 473 21.17 13.25 8.88
CA ALA A 473 21.91 13.61 10.07
C ALA A 473 23.24 12.87 10.17
N ALA A 474 23.35 11.63 9.66
CA ALA A 474 24.63 10.90 9.63
C ALA A 474 25.62 11.47 8.60
N THR A 475 25.12 12.14 7.57
CA THR A 475 25.94 12.75 6.51
C THR A 475 26.38 14.18 6.82
N ASN A 476 25.89 14.77 7.91
CA ASN A 476 26.24 16.12 8.37
C ASN A 476 26.69 16.06 9.83
N ASP A 477 27.52 17.02 10.27
CA ASP A 477 27.70 17.22 11.71
C ASP A 477 26.32 17.57 12.33
N LEU A 478 25.95 16.95 13.45
CA LEU A 478 24.70 17.24 14.17
C LEU A 478 24.55 18.73 14.50
N ASN A 479 25.68 19.44 14.72
CA ASN A 479 25.69 20.89 14.93
C ASN A 479 25.27 21.70 13.68
N ASN A 480 25.44 21.11 12.48
CA ASN A 480 25.09 21.72 11.21
C ASN A 480 23.65 21.41 10.76
N VAL A 481 22.98 20.45 11.40
CA VAL A 481 21.60 20.10 11.05
C VAL A 481 20.62 21.13 11.62
N LYS A 482 19.69 21.60 10.78
CA LYS A 482 18.73 22.66 11.15
C LYS A 482 17.36 22.09 11.51
N LEU A 483 16.64 22.79 12.39
CA LEU A 483 15.29 22.42 12.84
C LEU A 483 14.35 22.09 11.67
N GLY A 484 14.39 22.88 10.59
CA GLY A 484 13.53 22.63 9.43
C GLY A 484 13.72 21.25 8.80
N LEU A 485 14.95 20.70 8.79
CA LEU A 485 15.20 19.35 8.29
C LEU A 485 14.70 18.25 9.25
N PHE A 486 14.58 18.57 10.54
CA PHE A 486 14.00 17.67 11.53
C PHE A 486 12.47 17.71 11.51
N SER A 487 11.88 18.89 11.34
CA SER A 487 10.43 19.12 11.44
C SER A 487 9.67 19.04 10.11
N TYR A 488 10.34 18.94 8.96
CA TYR A 488 9.65 18.88 7.66
C TYR A 488 8.58 17.77 7.54
N PRO A 489 8.67 16.59 8.19
CA PRO A 489 7.60 15.60 8.12
C PRO A 489 6.28 16.13 8.72
N VAL A 490 6.37 17.03 9.71
CA VAL A 490 5.21 17.71 10.30
C VAL A 490 4.68 18.78 9.35
N LEU A 491 5.56 19.49 8.63
CA LEU A 491 5.15 20.43 7.58
C LEU A 491 4.44 19.68 6.44
N GLN A 492 4.96 18.52 6.03
CA GLN A 492 4.32 17.64 5.05
C GLN A 492 2.93 17.18 5.52
N ALA A 493 2.77 16.87 6.80
CA ALA A 493 1.46 16.57 7.37
C ALA A 493 0.51 17.78 7.29
N ALA A 494 0.99 18.98 7.60
CA ALA A 494 0.21 20.21 7.46
C ALA A 494 -0.22 20.45 6.01
N ASP A 495 0.69 20.26 5.05
CA ASP A 495 0.40 20.42 3.62
C ASP A 495 -0.75 19.52 3.15
N ILE A 496 -0.82 18.29 3.67
CA ILE A 496 -1.85 17.31 3.32
C ILE A 496 -3.16 17.61 4.04
N LEU A 497 -3.08 17.86 5.36
CA LEU A 497 -4.25 17.94 6.24
C LEU A 497 -4.99 19.27 6.13
N ILE A 498 -4.33 20.36 5.73
CA ILE A 498 -5.00 21.65 5.55
C ILE A 498 -6.09 21.61 4.48
N TYR A 499 -5.95 20.71 3.49
CA TYR A 499 -6.95 20.48 2.46
C TYR A 499 -7.90 19.32 2.76
N LYS A 500 -7.77 18.68 3.93
CA LYS A 500 -8.45 17.42 4.28
C LYS A 500 -8.27 16.37 3.17
N ALA A 501 -7.04 16.24 2.65
CA ALA A 501 -6.77 15.32 1.56
C ALA A 501 -7.05 13.87 1.97
N THR A 502 -7.80 13.16 1.13
CA THR A 502 -8.14 11.74 1.33
C THR A 502 -7.14 10.82 0.66
N HIS A 503 -6.39 11.33 -0.32
CA HIS A 503 -5.48 10.55 -1.15
C HIS A 503 -4.20 11.34 -1.45
N VAL A 504 -3.04 10.70 -1.36
CA VAL A 504 -1.74 11.34 -1.57
C VAL A 504 -0.85 10.49 -2.48
N PRO A 505 -0.62 10.94 -3.73
CA PRO A 505 0.39 10.36 -4.61
C PRO A 505 1.80 10.54 -4.06
N VAL A 506 2.48 9.43 -3.75
CA VAL A 506 3.84 9.42 -3.22
C VAL A 506 4.64 8.22 -3.72
N GLY A 507 5.97 8.37 -3.76
CA GLY A 507 6.89 7.25 -3.93
C GLY A 507 7.07 6.45 -2.63
N ASP A 508 7.62 5.23 -2.75
CA ASP A 508 7.85 4.33 -1.61
C ASP A 508 8.72 4.96 -0.51
N ASP A 509 9.64 5.86 -0.90
CA ASP A 509 10.55 6.57 0.01
C ASP A 509 9.87 7.56 0.95
N GLN A 510 8.59 7.87 0.71
CA GLN A 510 7.79 8.82 1.48
C GLN A 510 6.71 8.13 2.33
N ALA A 511 6.62 6.80 2.29
CA ALA A 511 5.61 6.04 3.04
C ALA A 511 5.67 6.30 4.55
N GLN A 512 6.89 6.43 5.12
CA GLN A 512 7.08 6.73 6.53
C GLN A 512 6.55 8.13 6.92
N HIS A 513 6.72 9.13 6.05
CA HIS A 513 6.18 10.48 6.32
C HIS A 513 4.66 10.49 6.24
N LEU A 514 4.07 9.75 5.29
CA LEU A 514 2.62 9.65 5.20
C LEU A 514 2.01 8.94 6.42
N GLU A 515 2.71 7.96 6.99
CA GLU A 515 2.29 7.35 8.27
C GLU A 515 2.40 8.33 9.44
N CYS A 516 3.41 9.20 9.44
CA CYS A 516 3.46 10.32 10.39
C CYS A 516 2.24 11.24 10.25
N THR A 517 1.83 11.56 9.02
CA THR A 517 0.62 12.35 8.76
C THR A 517 -0.63 11.68 9.35
N ARG A 518 -0.82 10.38 9.14
CA ARG A 518 -1.95 9.63 9.74
C ARG A 518 -1.89 9.63 11.26
N THR A 519 -0.70 9.46 11.82
CA THR A 519 -0.49 9.49 13.27
C THR A 519 -0.90 10.85 13.85
N LEU A 520 -0.44 11.96 13.25
CA LEU A 520 -0.77 13.31 13.69
C LEU A 520 -2.27 13.62 13.54
N ALA A 521 -2.89 13.22 12.43
CA ALA A 521 -4.33 13.34 12.22
C ALA A 521 -5.13 12.58 13.29
N GLY A 522 -4.76 11.33 13.55
CA GLY A 522 -5.38 10.50 14.58
C GLY A 522 -5.20 11.08 15.98
N LEU A 523 -4.02 11.58 16.32
CA LEU A 523 -3.77 12.23 17.61
C LEU A 523 -4.64 13.48 17.80
N PHE A 524 -4.74 14.35 16.79
CA PHE A 524 -5.59 15.53 16.83
C PHE A 524 -7.06 15.17 17.02
N ASN A 525 -7.58 14.26 16.18
CA ASN A 525 -8.96 13.78 16.24
C ASN A 525 -9.29 13.20 17.61
N ASN A 526 -8.38 12.42 18.19
CA ASN A 526 -8.54 11.80 19.50
C ASN A 526 -8.47 12.80 20.66
N CYS A 527 -7.63 13.81 20.54
CA CYS A 527 -7.49 14.88 21.54
C CYS A 527 -8.76 15.70 21.65
N TYR A 528 -9.33 16.11 20.51
CA TYR A 528 -10.53 16.97 20.45
C TYR A 528 -11.84 16.22 20.23
N LYS A 529 -11.83 14.88 20.25
CA LYS A 529 -13.02 14.02 20.06
C LYS A 529 -13.81 14.37 18.80
N THR A 530 -13.09 14.51 17.69
CA THR A 530 -13.63 14.92 16.38
C THR A 530 -13.17 13.97 15.27
N ASN A 531 -13.82 14.05 14.11
CA ASN A 531 -13.42 13.38 12.87
C ASN A 531 -12.99 14.41 11.81
N LEU A 532 -12.41 15.53 12.25
CA LEU A 532 -12.09 16.68 11.40
C LEU A 532 -11.06 16.32 10.32
N PHE A 533 -10.00 15.58 10.68
CA PHE A 533 -8.98 15.15 9.73
C PHE A 533 -9.27 13.75 9.20
N PRO A 534 -9.34 13.56 7.87
CA PRO A 534 -9.31 12.22 7.29
C PRO A 534 -7.92 11.59 7.46
N LEU A 535 -7.87 10.26 7.45
CA LEU A 535 -6.62 9.51 7.39
C LEU A 535 -6.26 9.27 5.91
N PRO A 536 -5.29 10.00 5.33
CA PRO A 536 -5.01 9.97 3.89
C PRO A 536 -4.54 8.58 3.43
N LYS A 537 -5.07 8.09 2.30
CA LYS A 537 -4.62 6.85 1.65
C LYS A 537 -3.45 7.10 0.70
N THR A 538 -2.51 6.17 0.66
CA THR A 538 -1.32 6.25 -0.21
C THR A 538 -1.71 5.97 -1.67
N MET A 539 -1.31 6.84 -2.61
CA MET A 539 -1.32 6.53 -4.03
C MET A 539 0.10 6.28 -4.56
N LEU A 540 0.55 5.03 -4.65
CA LEU A 540 1.86 4.68 -5.22
C LEU A 540 1.94 5.02 -6.71
N ALA A 541 3.10 5.52 -7.12
CA ALA A 541 3.37 5.80 -8.53
C ALA A 541 3.75 4.52 -9.32
N PRO A 542 3.48 4.48 -10.64
CA PRO A 542 3.59 3.28 -11.46
C PRO A 542 4.97 2.67 -11.58
N THR A 543 5.96 3.54 -11.55
CA THR A 543 7.20 3.25 -12.21
C THR A 543 8.24 2.98 -11.17
N LYS A 544 8.89 1.82 -11.30
CA LYS A 544 10.05 1.45 -10.50
C LYS A 544 11.07 2.58 -10.53
N LYS A 545 11.79 2.73 -9.42
CA LYS A 545 12.84 3.73 -9.24
C LYS A 545 13.78 3.73 -10.45
N ILE A 546 13.79 4.84 -11.20
CA ILE A 546 14.72 5.02 -12.32
C ILE A 546 16.10 5.34 -11.75
N LEU A 547 17.09 4.55 -12.15
CA LEU A 547 18.47 4.61 -11.68
C LEU A 547 19.27 5.57 -12.53
N SER A 548 20.42 6.01 -12.02
CA SER A 548 21.35 6.85 -12.76
C SER A 548 21.93 6.08 -13.97
N LEU A 549 22.06 6.77 -15.11
CA LEU A 549 22.63 6.20 -16.33
C LEU A 549 24.11 5.87 -16.20
N SER A 550 24.83 6.52 -15.27
CA SER A 550 26.26 6.29 -15.06
C SER A 550 26.58 5.47 -13.81
N ASN A 551 25.68 5.43 -12.84
CA ASN A 551 25.81 4.62 -11.63
C ASN A 551 24.47 3.98 -11.28
N VAL A 552 24.36 2.68 -11.55
CA VAL A 552 23.14 1.88 -11.38
C VAL A 552 22.75 1.63 -9.92
N GLU A 553 23.65 1.84 -8.96
CA GLU A 553 23.32 1.72 -7.54
C GLU A 553 22.57 2.96 -7.01
N LYS A 554 22.70 4.09 -7.71
CA LYS A 554 22.13 5.36 -7.31
C LYS A 554 20.84 5.67 -8.07
N LYS A 555 19.92 6.35 -7.38
CA LYS A 555 18.75 6.97 -8.03
C LYS A 555 19.22 8.05 -9.01
N MET A 556 18.51 8.23 -10.12
CA MET A 556 18.66 9.44 -10.92
C MET A 556 18.42 10.67 -10.03
N SER A 557 19.41 11.56 -9.95
CA SER A 557 19.37 12.73 -9.08
C SER A 557 19.93 13.96 -9.78
N LYS A 558 19.27 15.10 -9.60
CA LYS A 558 19.71 16.41 -10.10
C LYS A 558 21.01 16.88 -9.47
N SER A 559 21.27 16.45 -8.24
CA SER A 559 22.48 16.79 -7.48
C SER A 559 23.70 15.96 -7.90
N ASP A 560 23.56 15.05 -8.86
CA ASP A 560 24.69 14.29 -9.38
C ASP A 560 25.64 15.25 -10.15
N PRO A 561 26.93 15.31 -9.80
CA PRO A 561 27.89 16.13 -10.54
C PRO A 561 27.99 15.73 -12.01
N ASN A 562 27.73 14.45 -12.34
CA ASN A 562 27.71 13.99 -13.71
C ASN A 562 26.32 14.18 -14.34
N GLN A 563 26.15 15.28 -15.08
CA GLN A 563 24.88 15.57 -15.79
C GLN A 563 24.54 14.59 -16.92
N ASN A 564 25.45 13.68 -17.31
CA ASN A 564 25.11 12.58 -18.22
C ASN A 564 24.39 11.42 -17.50
N SER A 565 24.27 11.47 -16.18
CA SER A 565 23.66 10.42 -15.37
C SER A 565 22.12 10.45 -15.38
N LEU A 566 21.52 11.49 -15.95
CA LEU A 566 20.09 11.75 -15.92
C LEU A 566 19.58 12.38 -17.22
N ILE A 567 18.29 12.19 -17.51
CA ILE A 567 17.61 12.78 -18.67
C ILE A 567 16.57 13.78 -18.18
N TYR A 568 16.71 15.05 -18.57
CA TYR A 568 15.69 16.08 -18.35
C TYR A 568 14.58 15.95 -19.38
N LEU A 569 13.35 16.30 -19.01
CA LEU A 569 12.21 16.25 -19.94
C LEU A 569 12.36 17.23 -21.11
N ASN A 570 13.08 18.32 -20.89
CA ASN A 570 13.37 19.35 -21.89
C ASN A 570 14.76 19.17 -22.54
N ASP A 571 15.47 18.06 -22.31
CA ASP A 571 16.74 17.80 -22.99
C ASP A 571 16.55 17.80 -24.53
N PRO A 572 17.42 18.48 -25.29
CA PRO A 572 17.36 18.45 -26.76
C PRO A 572 17.67 17.03 -27.26
N PRO A 573 17.19 16.65 -28.46
CA PRO A 573 17.38 15.31 -29.01
C PRO A 573 18.83 14.82 -28.97
N GLU A 574 19.81 15.67 -29.31
CA GLU A 574 21.23 15.27 -29.32
C GLU A 574 21.76 14.98 -27.90
N SER A 575 21.22 15.66 -26.88
CA SER A 575 21.57 15.40 -25.47
C SER A 575 21.05 14.03 -25.04
N ILE A 576 19.79 13.70 -25.36
CA ILE A 576 19.18 12.40 -25.05
C ILE A 576 19.98 11.27 -25.72
N GLN A 577 20.28 11.40 -27.02
CA GLN A 577 21.08 10.42 -27.76
C GLN A 577 22.45 10.20 -27.12
N ARG A 578 23.17 11.29 -26.82
CA ARG A 578 24.50 11.22 -26.20
C ARG A 578 24.46 10.54 -24.82
N LYS A 579 23.47 10.89 -23.98
CA LYS A 579 23.31 10.35 -22.62
C LYS A 579 22.98 8.86 -22.65
N ILE A 580 22.03 8.45 -23.49
CA ILE A 580 21.66 7.03 -23.64
C ILE A 580 22.81 6.23 -24.24
N LYS A 581 23.51 6.75 -25.24
CA LYS A 581 24.69 6.10 -25.83
C LYS A 581 25.78 5.81 -24.78
N LYS A 582 25.94 6.71 -23.80
CA LYS A 582 26.91 6.57 -22.69
C LYS A 582 26.37 5.84 -21.46
N ALA A 583 25.11 5.40 -21.45
CA ALA A 583 24.55 4.70 -20.32
C ALA A 583 25.31 3.40 -20.04
N VAL A 584 25.59 3.12 -18.76
CA VAL A 584 26.32 1.93 -18.31
C VAL A 584 25.44 0.70 -18.51
N THR A 585 26.00 -0.31 -19.18
CA THR A 585 25.41 -1.62 -19.43
C THR A 585 26.46 -2.70 -19.23
N ASP A 586 26.03 -3.96 -19.14
CA ASP A 586 26.94 -5.11 -19.20
C ASP A 586 27.49 -5.33 -20.63
N SER A 587 28.28 -6.39 -20.80
CA SER A 587 28.87 -6.79 -22.08
C SER A 587 28.16 -7.98 -22.75
N ILE A 588 27.01 -8.40 -22.22
CA ILE A 588 26.24 -9.57 -22.68
C ILE A 588 25.29 -9.12 -23.80
N THR A 589 25.41 -9.70 -25.00
CA THR A 589 24.65 -9.26 -26.20
C THR A 589 23.87 -10.36 -26.91
N ASP A 590 23.94 -11.59 -26.41
CA ASP A 590 23.18 -12.73 -26.93
C ASP A 590 21.67 -12.61 -26.64
N HIS A 591 21.32 -11.93 -25.55
CA HIS A 591 19.94 -11.60 -25.22
C HIS A 591 19.85 -10.29 -24.43
N PHE A 592 18.73 -9.57 -24.55
CA PHE A 592 18.45 -8.34 -23.80
C PHE A 592 17.27 -8.54 -22.85
N ASN A 593 17.52 -9.22 -21.74
CA ASN A 593 16.53 -9.52 -20.71
C ASN A 593 16.65 -8.61 -19.48
N TYR A 594 15.56 -8.55 -18.74
CA TYR A 594 15.43 -7.87 -17.48
C TYR A 594 15.95 -8.76 -16.35
N ASN A 595 17.03 -8.31 -15.73
CA ASN A 595 17.61 -8.91 -14.55
C ASN A 595 18.23 -7.80 -13.70
N PRO A 596 17.47 -7.22 -12.74
CA PRO A 596 17.93 -6.04 -12.01
C PRO A 596 19.08 -6.32 -11.04
N ILE A 597 19.36 -7.60 -10.76
CA ILE A 597 20.46 -8.02 -9.87
C ILE A 597 21.75 -8.16 -10.68
N GLU A 598 21.73 -8.96 -11.74
CA GLU A 598 22.95 -9.28 -12.52
C GLU A 598 23.18 -8.28 -13.67
N ARG A 599 22.11 -7.66 -14.17
CA ARG A 599 22.12 -6.74 -15.33
C ARG A 599 21.38 -5.42 -15.00
N PRO A 600 21.78 -4.70 -13.94
CA PRO A 600 21.05 -3.52 -13.46
C PRO A 600 20.99 -2.38 -14.49
N GLY A 601 22.04 -2.20 -15.30
CA GLY A 601 22.10 -1.16 -16.34
C GLY A 601 21.08 -1.38 -17.47
N LEU A 602 21.07 -2.57 -18.05
CA LEU A 602 20.07 -2.94 -19.06
C LEU A 602 18.65 -2.92 -18.47
N SER A 603 18.48 -3.46 -17.26
CA SER A 603 17.19 -3.45 -16.56
C SER A 603 16.67 -2.04 -16.31
N ASN A 604 17.54 -1.08 -16.03
CA ASN A 604 17.18 0.34 -15.93
C ASN A 604 16.66 0.88 -17.26
N LEU A 605 17.32 0.58 -18.39
CA LEU A 605 16.88 0.97 -19.72
C LEU A 605 15.51 0.34 -20.09
N ILE A 606 15.33 -0.94 -19.78
CA ILE A 606 14.04 -1.63 -19.96
C ILE A 606 12.95 -0.98 -19.10
N ASN A 607 13.23 -0.67 -17.83
CA ASN A 607 12.29 0.04 -16.94
C ASN A 607 11.89 1.41 -17.51
N MET A 608 12.85 2.16 -18.07
CA MET A 608 12.57 3.47 -18.68
C MET A 608 11.60 3.34 -19.87
N ILE A 609 11.87 2.41 -20.79
CA ILE A 609 11.02 2.20 -21.98
C ILE A 609 9.66 1.61 -21.61
N SER A 610 9.63 0.64 -20.71
CA SER A 610 8.39 0.08 -20.15
C SER A 610 7.53 1.17 -19.54
N GLY A 611 8.14 2.05 -18.73
CA GLY A 611 7.48 3.22 -18.17
C GLY A 611 6.95 4.13 -19.27
N VAL A 612 7.82 4.62 -20.16
CA VAL A 612 7.44 5.57 -21.22
C VAL A 612 6.32 5.04 -22.12
N GLN A 613 6.46 3.84 -22.66
CA GLN A 613 5.52 3.25 -23.62
C GLN A 613 4.29 2.58 -22.97
N ARG A 614 4.25 2.45 -21.63
CA ARG A 614 3.23 1.64 -20.90
C ARG A 614 3.19 0.18 -21.33
N LYS A 615 4.34 -0.38 -21.73
CA LYS A 615 4.48 -1.79 -22.10
C LYS A 615 4.98 -2.60 -20.92
N SER A 616 4.65 -3.89 -20.88
CA SER A 616 5.28 -4.79 -19.92
C SER A 616 6.78 -4.90 -20.16
N ILE A 617 7.53 -5.25 -19.13
CA ILE A 617 8.95 -5.57 -19.25
C ILE A 617 9.16 -6.63 -20.34
N GLN A 618 8.31 -7.65 -20.38
CA GLN A 618 8.41 -8.75 -21.35
C GLN A 618 8.17 -8.31 -22.79
N ASP A 619 7.25 -7.37 -23.02
CA ASP A 619 7.01 -6.84 -24.37
C ASP A 619 8.15 -5.92 -24.81
N VAL A 620 8.76 -5.20 -23.87
CA VAL A 620 9.99 -4.44 -24.15
C VAL A 620 11.16 -5.38 -24.47
N GLU A 621 11.32 -6.49 -23.76
CA GLU A 621 12.33 -7.52 -24.08
C GLU A 621 12.11 -8.11 -25.47
N LYS A 622 10.86 -8.40 -25.85
CA LYS A 622 10.52 -8.84 -27.22
C LYS A 622 10.89 -7.78 -28.25
N ASP A 623 10.54 -6.52 -27.99
CA ASP A 623 10.93 -5.40 -28.86
C ASP A 623 12.45 -5.26 -28.94
N PHE A 624 13.20 -5.63 -27.89
CA PHE A 624 14.65 -5.55 -27.85
C PHE A 624 15.33 -6.77 -28.48
N SER A 625 14.65 -7.92 -28.56
CA SER A 625 15.20 -9.17 -29.12
C SER A 625 15.59 -9.10 -30.59
N ARG A 626 15.11 -8.09 -31.34
CA ARG A 626 15.51 -7.85 -32.73
C ARG A 626 16.91 -7.26 -32.88
N PHE A 627 17.51 -6.79 -31.80
CA PHE A 627 18.84 -6.18 -31.81
C PHE A 627 19.87 -7.20 -31.35
N ASN A 628 21.06 -7.16 -31.96
CA ASN A 628 22.18 -8.05 -31.64
C ASN A 628 23.37 -7.30 -31.01
N ASN A 629 23.25 -5.99 -30.78
CA ASN A 629 24.30 -5.18 -30.17
C ASN A 629 23.72 -3.97 -29.41
N TYR A 630 24.47 -3.48 -28.42
CA TYR A 630 24.06 -2.36 -27.58
C TYR A 630 23.99 -1.01 -28.31
N ARG A 631 24.74 -0.84 -29.41
CA ARG A 631 24.75 0.44 -30.14
C ARG A 631 23.39 0.69 -30.78
N ASP A 632 22.85 -0.31 -31.46
CA ASP A 632 21.57 -0.21 -32.15
C ASP A 632 20.43 -0.16 -31.13
N LEU A 633 20.49 -0.98 -30.08
CA LEU A 633 19.53 -0.96 -28.98
C LEU A 633 19.45 0.42 -28.31
N LYS A 634 20.60 1.01 -27.94
CA LYS A 634 20.65 2.34 -27.31
C LYS A 634 20.15 3.44 -28.26
N SER A 635 20.41 3.32 -29.56
CA SER A 635 19.89 4.27 -30.55
C SER A 635 18.37 4.20 -30.63
N TYR A 636 17.79 2.99 -30.70
CA TYR A 636 16.35 2.76 -30.67
C TYR A 636 15.69 3.30 -29.37
N ILE A 637 16.31 3.07 -28.22
CA ILE A 637 15.86 3.61 -26.93
C ILE A 637 15.86 5.14 -26.95
N ALA A 638 16.92 5.75 -27.48
CA ALA A 638 17.01 7.20 -27.58
C ALA A 638 15.88 7.77 -28.45
N ASP A 639 15.58 7.16 -29.59
CA ASP A 639 14.52 7.60 -30.50
C ASP A 639 13.14 7.55 -29.83
N ILE A 640 12.83 6.47 -29.09
CA ILE A 640 11.59 6.38 -28.30
C ILE A 640 11.49 7.52 -27.30
N LEU A 641 12.57 7.79 -26.56
CA LEU A 641 12.58 8.85 -25.55
C LEU A 641 12.46 10.24 -26.18
N ILE A 642 13.10 10.48 -27.32
CA ILE A 642 13.05 11.75 -28.05
C ILE A 642 11.63 12.04 -28.53
N GLU A 643 10.95 11.03 -29.08
CA GLU A 643 9.57 11.15 -29.54
C GLU A 643 8.63 11.40 -28.36
N HIS A 644 8.72 10.58 -27.31
CA HIS A 644 7.86 10.71 -26.13
C HIS A 644 8.02 12.04 -25.40
N LEU A 645 9.24 12.59 -25.39
CA LEU A 645 9.55 13.87 -24.73
C LEU A 645 9.40 15.07 -25.66
N ARG A 646 9.00 14.90 -26.94
CA ARG A 646 8.86 16.02 -27.89
C ARG A 646 7.87 17.06 -27.38
N GLU A 647 6.62 16.66 -27.15
CA GLU A 647 5.57 17.57 -26.70
C GLU A 647 5.90 18.20 -25.32
N PRO A 648 6.32 17.43 -24.28
CA PRO A 648 6.77 18.03 -23.03
C PRO A 648 7.90 19.05 -23.19
N ARG A 649 8.89 18.78 -24.03
CA ARG A 649 10.01 19.70 -24.28
C ARG A 649 9.55 20.99 -24.94
N GLU A 650 8.73 20.89 -25.99
CA GLU A 650 8.20 22.05 -26.72
C GLU A 650 7.33 22.93 -25.81
N ASN A 651 6.41 22.30 -25.07
CA ASN A 651 5.56 23.00 -24.11
C ASN A 651 6.38 23.67 -23.01
N PHE A 652 7.39 22.99 -22.46
CA PHE A 652 8.26 23.57 -21.45
C PHE A 652 8.96 24.83 -21.95
N ASN A 653 9.58 24.76 -23.13
CA ASN A 653 10.31 25.89 -23.72
C ASN A 653 9.37 27.07 -24.00
N LYS A 654 8.15 26.80 -24.49
CA LYS A 654 7.11 27.82 -24.69
C LYS A 654 6.68 28.48 -23.38
N LEU A 655 6.48 27.68 -22.32
CA LEU A 655 6.03 28.17 -21.01
C LEU A 655 7.10 29.01 -20.32
N VAL A 656 8.37 28.60 -20.35
CA VAL A 656 9.47 29.38 -19.79
C VAL A 656 9.68 30.71 -20.53
N GLY A 657 9.37 30.75 -21.84
CA GLY A 657 9.33 31.98 -22.63
C GLY A 657 8.15 32.91 -22.32
N ASN A 658 7.17 32.48 -21.52
CA ASN A 658 6.00 33.26 -21.14
C ASN A 658 5.81 33.29 -19.60
N PRO A 659 6.65 34.06 -18.88
CA PRO A 659 6.59 34.13 -17.42
C PRO A 659 5.26 34.68 -16.90
N ASP A 660 4.64 35.64 -17.60
CA ASP A 660 3.37 36.25 -17.17
C ASP A 660 2.24 35.22 -17.12
N PHE A 661 2.19 34.29 -18.09
CA PHE A 661 1.24 33.18 -18.04
C PHE A 661 1.48 32.28 -16.83
N LEU A 662 2.73 31.91 -16.55
CA LEU A 662 3.07 31.09 -15.37
C LEU A 662 2.67 31.77 -14.07
N GLU A 663 2.96 33.07 -13.94
CA GLU A 663 2.58 33.86 -12.77
C GLU A 663 1.05 33.95 -12.63
N SER A 664 0.31 34.08 -13.73
CA SER A 664 -1.16 34.07 -13.71
C SER A 664 -1.74 32.73 -13.24
N VAL A 665 -1.17 31.60 -13.71
CA VAL A 665 -1.59 30.26 -13.28
C VAL A 665 -1.33 30.07 -11.78
N ILE A 666 -0.14 30.46 -11.31
CA ILE A 666 0.23 30.38 -9.89
C ILE A 666 -0.70 31.26 -9.05
N LYS A 667 -0.98 32.49 -9.48
CA LYS A 667 -1.87 33.41 -8.76
C LYS A 667 -3.27 32.82 -8.61
N ASN A 668 -3.87 32.37 -9.70
CA ASN A 668 -5.21 31.78 -9.69
C ASN A 668 -5.25 30.50 -8.81
N GLY A 669 -4.21 29.67 -8.89
CA GLY A 669 -4.11 28.48 -8.05
C GLY A 669 -3.93 28.81 -6.57
N VAL A 670 -3.16 29.85 -6.24
CA VAL A 670 -2.99 30.34 -4.87
C VAL A 670 -4.33 30.85 -4.32
N GLU A 671 -5.06 31.65 -5.08
CA GLU A 671 -6.38 32.16 -4.68
C GLU A 671 -7.35 31.00 -4.36
N ALA A 672 -7.49 30.04 -5.29
CA ALA A 672 -8.38 28.88 -5.10
C ALA A 672 -7.94 27.98 -3.93
N ALA A 673 -6.64 27.74 -3.76
CA ALA A 673 -6.12 26.94 -2.66
C ALA A 673 -6.26 27.66 -1.31
N SER A 674 -6.05 28.99 -1.26
CA SER A 674 -6.20 29.80 -0.06
C SER A 674 -7.63 29.81 0.45
N GLU A 675 -8.63 29.84 -0.43
CA GLU A 675 -10.04 29.78 -0.03
C GLU A 675 -10.36 28.48 0.73
N ILE A 676 -9.90 27.34 0.21
CA ILE A 676 -10.08 26.04 0.85
C ILE A 676 -9.34 25.99 2.20
N ALA A 677 -8.09 26.45 2.20
CA ALA A 677 -7.22 26.40 3.37
C ALA A 677 -7.70 27.34 4.48
N GLU A 678 -8.16 28.54 4.16
CA GLU A 678 -8.70 29.50 5.12
C GLU A 678 -9.97 28.94 5.78
N LYS A 679 -10.89 28.37 5.01
CA LYS A 679 -12.07 27.71 5.58
C LYS A 679 -11.68 26.61 6.57
N ASN A 680 -10.75 25.75 6.19
CA ASN A 680 -10.35 24.61 7.00
C ASN A 680 -9.55 25.03 8.25
N ILE A 681 -8.66 26.03 8.16
CA ILE A 681 -7.90 26.48 9.33
C ILE A 681 -8.81 27.11 10.38
N GLN A 682 -9.86 27.85 9.97
CA GLN A 682 -10.83 28.41 10.90
C GLN A 682 -11.60 27.32 11.65
N GLU A 683 -12.00 26.25 10.96
CA GLU A 683 -12.63 25.08 11.58
C GLU A 683 -11.69 24.37 12.58
N ILE A 684 -10.41 24.20 12.20
CA ILE A 684 -9.37 23.63 13.07
C ILE A 684 -9.20 24.48 14.32
N LYS A 685 -9.03 25.80 14.17
CA LYS A 685 -8.85 26.74 15.27
C LYS A 685 -10.05 26.76 16.22
N LYS A 686 -11.26 26.80 15.68
CA LYS A 686 -12.50 26.73 16.45
C LYS A 686 -12.56 25.43 17.27
N THR A 687 -12.17 24.30 16.67
CA THR A 687 -12.11 23.00 17.35
C THR A 687 -11.09 23.01 18.50
N MET A 688 -10.00 23.76 18.36
CA MET A 688 -8.99 23.93 19.41
C MET A 688 -9.38 24.95 20.48
N GLY A 689 -10.47 25.71 20.30
CA GLY A 689 -10.90 26.77 21.21
C GLY A 689 -10.17 28.09 21.04
N PHE A 690 -9.51 28.32 19.89
CA PHE A 690 -9.00 29.65 19.55
C PHE A 690 -10.15 30.59 19.18
N LEU A 691 -10.01 31.86 19.56
CA LEU A 691 -11.03 32.92 19.37
C LEU A 691 -10.98 33.52 17.97
#